data_AF-A0A7S6ZRJ7-F1
#
_entry.id   AF-A0A7S6ZRJ7-F1
#
_cell.length_a   1.000
_cell.length_b   1.000
_cell.length_c   1.000
_cell.angle_alpha   90.00
_cell.angle_beta   90.00
_cell.angle_gamma   90.00
#
_symmetry.space_group_name_H-M   'P 1'
#
loop_
_entity.id
_entity.type
_entity.pdbx_description
1 polymer ?
#
loop_
_entity_poly.entity_id
_entity_poly.type
_entity_poly.pdbx_seq_one_letter_code
_entity_poly.pdbx_strand_id
1 'polypeptide(L)'
;MFPLLLSLAAIGSAQAATTYYVRTDGGTAAQCTGKADARYSGSGTNQACAWKHPYYALPPNETARIAGGDTLIIGSGSYMIGWGAPGAADTSGRCYSAWAYDCFMAPVPSGPSANARTRILGQDAKNPPKLWGNERVSMVLNLHGSSNVEIGNLEITDQSDCVESHSNAGARCERDQAPFGPWASTGLAASNSRNVWLHDLNIHGLAHTGIRAGGLTDWTVERVKINANGWVGWDGDIGPASSNAGQIILREVEIAWNGCGERWKTGEPWACWAQEGGGYGDGLGTAKTGGQWLIEDSFIHHNTSDGLDLLYMDGAPGTSVTVRRVYATSNAGNQLKVQGNTLIENSVVNGYCSYFAGKHFMLNGDQCRALGNTVSVGLQPGQSATIRHNTIVGEGDCLILTGGGTPTTKLDIVNNVLVGKPDYLATRSGWPEQTCAYYADGGNAVPNFAGNLVWQTKSQCPPGSICDKDPKLTNSSMANFDPLPLAGSPVIDKAIAISGFNTDFLLQKRPVGAGSDIGAIEVQSGGGSTPPVNPPVTPPVTPPVTPPANCQRAAPTVTLAGPSSAMKAGTKAEYTLSVRNNDTSVCTSTSFKLARTVASGWNGTLASSLAIAPGKTATTTLAVTSPTAAKAGSYGIGAGVSSAVGQAHTASASATYTVSAASVPTPPVAGSFTQTVTVDKTVYNRGDRVTMTARVLKGSTPVRGARVIFNVTRPNGRIAKVAALTSASGYANGRLSLGRAASDVGSYSVRSDATSQRETVSAYANFAAQ
;
A
#
# COMPACT_ATOMS: atom_id res chain seq x y z
N MET A 1 2.49 -51.81 -35.68
CA MET A 1 2.63 -51.98 -34.22
C MET A 1 3.29 -50.72 -33.68
N PHE A 2 2.49 -49.78 -33.16
CA PHE A 2 2.94 -48.54 -32.52
C PHE A 2 2.65 -48.68 -31.02
N PRO A 3 3.60 -48.45 -30.09
CA PRO A 3 3.25 -48.34 -28.69
C PRO A 3 2.79 -46.92 -28.39
N LEU A 4 1.57 -46.84 -27.86
CA LEU A 4 0.95 -45.64 -27.33
C LEU A 4 1.57 -45.33 -25.96
N LEU A 5 2.41 -44.30 -25.87
CA LEU A 5 2.90 -43.78 -24.60
C LEU A 5 1.81 -42.92 -23.95
N LEU A 6 1.20 -43.46 -22.89
CA LEU A 6 0.23 -42.78 -22.04
C LEU A 6 0.98 -41.77 -21.15
N SER A 7 0.85 -40.48 -21.43
CA SER A 7 1.30 -39.40 -20.56
C SER A 7 0.38 -39.28 -19.34
N LEU A 8 0.81 -39.84 -18.20
CA LEU A 8 0.19 -39.53 -16.90
C LEU A 8 0.49 -38.06 -16.56
N ALA A 9 -0.52 -37.19 -16.68
CA ALA A 9 -0.51 -35.89 -16.04
C ALA A 9 -0.53 -36.10 -14.52
N ALA A 10 0.59 -35.81 -13.86
CA ALA A 10 0.64 -35.72 -12.41
C ALA A 10 -0.22 -34.55 -11.97
N ILE A 11 -1.41 -34.83 -11.44
CA ILE A 11 -2.22 -33.87 -10.70
C ILE A 11 -1.47 -33.63 -9.38
N GLY A 12 -0.59 -32.63 -9.37
CA GLY A 12 0.10 -32.19 -8.16
C GLY A 12 -0.92 -31.74 -7.13
N SER A 13 -1.01 -32.46 -6.03
CA SER A 13 -1.75 -32.06 -4.84
C SER A 13 -1.30 -30.65 -4.41
N ALA A 14 -2.23 -29.71 -4.22
CA ALA A 14 -1.93 -28.40 -3.68
C ALA A 14 -1.27 -28.58 -2.29
N GLN A 15 0.04 -28.38 -2.21
CA GLN A 15 0.78 -28.45 -0.96
C GLN A 15 0.34 -27.26 -0.09
N ALA A 16 0.00 -27.51 1.17
CA ALA A 16 -0.37 -26.45 2.09
C ALA A 16 0.82 -25.51 2.30
N ALA A 17 0.59 -24.19 2.18
CA ALA A 17 1.58 -23.16 2.44
C ALA A 17 2.19 -23.34 3.83
N THR A 18 3.51 -23.36 3.91
CA THR A 18 4.27 -23.52 5.15
C THR A 18 4.77 -22.16 5.64
N THR A 19 4.74 -21.94 6.96
CA THR A 19 5.37 -20.78 7.58
C THR A 19 6.74 -21.17 8.15
N TYR A 20 7.75 -20.39 7.79
CA TYR A 20 9.11 -20.48 8.27
C TYR A 20 9.47 -19.23 9.09
N TYR A 21 10.43 -19.37 10.00
CA TYR A 21 10.84 -18.34 10.93
C TYR A 21 12.35 -18.13 10.88
N VAL A 22 12.75 -16.86 10.95
CA VAL A 22 14.14 -16.41 11.09
C VAL A 22 14.27 -15.61 12.38
N ARG A 23 15.30 -15.89 13.19
CA ARG A 23 15.59 -15.19 14.45
C ARG A 23 17.08 -15.14 14.68
N THR A 24 17.62 -14.11 15.34
CA THR A 24 19.06 -14.05 15.67
C THR A 24 19.55 -15.17 16.59
N ASP A 25 18.66 -15.81 17.37
CA ASP A 25 18.92 -16.94 18.26
C ASP A 25 18.55 -18.33 17.64
N GLY A 26 18.30 -18.37 16.33
CA GLY A 26 18.02 -19.60 15.59
C GLY A 26 19.25 -20.49 15.34
N GLY A 27 19.08 -21.53 14.52
CA GLY A 27 20.17 -22.42 14.08
C GLY A 27 20.47 -22.34 12.59
N THR A 28 21.49 -23.05 12.13
CA THR A 28 21.75 -23.25 10.69
C THR A 28 20.66 -24.10 10.04
N ALA A 29 20.64 -24.20 8.70
CA ALA A 29 19.74 -25.12 7.98
C ALA A 29 19.94 -26.61 8.34
N ALA A 30 21.12 -27.02 8.81
CA ALA A 30 21.36 -28.39 9.28
C ALA A 30 20.84 -28.61 10.72
N GLN A 31 20.83 -27.55 11.52
CA GLN A 31 20.40 -27.57 12.92
C GLN A 31 18.89 -27.44 13.06
N CYS A 32 18.26 -26.56 12.27
CA CYS A 32 16.87 -26.17 12.41
C CYS A 32 16.08 -26.38 11.11
N THR A 33 14.83 -26.83 11.27
CA THR A 33 13.88 -26.97 10.16
C THR A 33 13.32 -25.64 9.65
N GLY A 34 13.44 -24.56 10.45
CA GLY A 34 12.85 -23.26 10.17
C GLY A 34 11.34 -23.18 10.47
N LYS A 35 10.67 -24.30 10.80
CA LYS A 35 9.19 -24.38 10.86
C LYS A 35 8.58 -24.01 12.22
N ALA A 36 9.38 -23.59 13.19
CA ALA A 36 8.92 -23.18 14.51
C ALA A 36 9.56 -21.85 14.91
N ASP A 37 8.78 -20.94 15.47
CA ASP A 37 9.27 -19.70 16.11
C ASP A 37 9.90 -20.02 17.47
N ALA A 38 11.06 -20.65 17.44
CA ALA A 38 11.80 -21.06 18.63
C ALA A 38 13.31 -20.93 18.40
N ARG A 39 14.04 -20.56 19.46
CA ARG A 39 15.50 -20.57 19.47
C ARG A 39 16.07 -21.96 19.22
N TYR A 40 17.28 -22.05 18.68
CA TYR A 40 18.01 -23.31 18.67
C TYR A 40 18.49 -23.65 20.08
N SER A 41 18.33 -24.91 20.51
CA SER A 41 18.67 -25.36 21.86
C SER A 41 20.18 -25.46 22.13
N GLY A 42 21.01 -25.32 21.08
CA GLY A 42 22.46 -25.48 21.13
C GLY A 42 22.94 -26.88 20.73
N SER A 43 22.04 -27.86 20.54
CA SER A 43 22.40 -29.21 20.11
C SER A 43 21.32 -29.88 19.24
N GLY A 44 21.71 -30.93 18.51
CA GLY A 44 20.84 -31.69 17.62
C GLY A 44 20.83 -31.20 16.17
N THR A 45 20.27 -32.02 15.28
CA THR A 45 20.05 -31.71 13.87
C THR A 45 18.55 -31.75 13.58
N ASN A 46 18.10 -31.03 12.54
CA ASN A 46 16.69 -30.98 12.14
C ASN A 46 15.71 -30.69 13.30
N GLN A 47 16.10 -29.85 14.24
CA GLN A 47 15.27 -29.47 15.38
C GLN A 47 14.13 -28.55 14.93
N ALA A 48 13.02 -28.58 15.67
CA ALA A 48 11.90 -27.66 15.47
C ALA A 48 12.26 -26.29 16.05
N CYS A 49 12.97 -25.48 15.26
CA CYS A 49 13.42 -24.14 15.60
C CYS A 49 13.53 -23.26 14.35
N ALA A 50 13.68 -21.95 14.56
CA ALA A 50 13.87 -20.95 13.53
C ALA A 50 15.29 -21.04 12.94
N TRP A 51 15.43 -20.59 11.71
CA TRP A 51 16.75 -20.36 11.13
C TRP A 51 17.39 -19.10 11.71
N LYS A 52 18.72 -19.05 11.79
CA LYS A 52 19.42 -17.88 12.34
C LYS A 52 19.55 -16.70 11.39
N HIS A 53 19.24 -16.91 10.11
CA HIS A 53 19.50 -15.94 9.04
C HIS A 53 18.62 -16.18 7.81
N PRO A 54 18.23 -15.13 7.05
CA PRO A 54 17.46 -15.27 5.81
C PRO A 54 18.12 -16.16 4.74
N TYR A 55 19.46 -16.25 4.70
CA TYR A 55 20.19 -17.14 3.77
C TYR A 55 19.88 -18.62 3.95
N TYR A 56 19.36 -19.04 5.10
CA TYR A 56 18.92 -20.43 5.21
C TYR A 56 17.61 -20.67 4.45
N ALA A 57 16.76 -19.64 4.28
CA ALA A 57 15.58 -19.69 3.42
C ALA A 57 15.91 -19.43 1.94
N LEU A 58 16.72 -18.39 1.68
CA LEU A 58 17.06 -17.88 0.35
C LEU A 58 18.59 -17.87 0.19
N PRO A 59 19.24 -19.04 0.09
CA PRO A 59 20.70 -19.14 0.02
C PRO A 59 21.27 -18.47 -1.24
N PRO A 60 22.39 -17.74 -1.13
CA PRO A 60 23.04 -17.14 -2.30
C PRO A 60 23.41 -18.19 -3.36
N ASN A 61 23.08 -17.90 -4.62
CA ASN A 61 23.42 -18.73 -5.79
C ASN A 61 22.95 -20.21 -5.70
N GLU A 62 21.96 -20.49 -4.87
CA GLU A 62 21.35 -21.80 -4.68
C GLU A 62 19.84 -21.74 -4.89
N THR A 63 19.18 -22.90 -4.93
CA THR A 63 17.71 -22.95 -4.94
C THR A 63 17.16 -22.56 -3.57
N ALA A 64 16.11 -21.74 -3.56
CA ALA A 64 15.38 -21.39 -2.34
C ALA A 64 14.92 -22.66 -1.59
N ARG A 65 14.99 -22.64 -0.25
CA ARG A 65 14.51 -23.73 0.62
C ARG A 65 13.03 -23.60 0.98
N ILE A 66 12.42 -22.44 0.68
CA ILE A 66 10.97 -22.22 0.74
C ILE A 66 10.38 -22.45 -0.66
N ALA A 67 9.11 -22.84 -0.72
CA ALA A 67 8.37 -23.01 -1.96
C ALA A 67 7.48 -21.80 -2.28
N GLY A 68 6.98 -21.75 -3.51
CA GLY A 68 5.95 -20.78 -3.89
C GLY A 68 4.71 -20.90 -3.00
N GLY A 69 4.26 -19.78 -2.43
CA GLY A 69 3.10 -19.70 -1.55
C GLY A 69 3.43 -19.81 -0.06
N ASP A 70 4.67 -20.13 0.29
CA ASP A 70 5.14 -20.17 1.69
C ASP A 70 5.27 -18.75 2.27
N THR A 71 5.36 -18.68 3.60
CA THR A 71 5.60 -17.42 4.34
C THR A 71 6.89 -17.53 5.15
N LEU A 72 7.80 -16.57 4.97
CA LEU A 72 8.98 -16.40 5.81
C LEU A 72 8.75 -15.21 6.75
N ILE A 73 8.70 -15.48 8.05
CA ILE A 73 8.61 -14.47 9.10
C ILE A 73 10.00 -14.20 9.66
N ILE A 74 10.46 -12.96 9.61
CA ILE A 74 11.77 -12.54 10.11
C ILE A 74 11.56 -11.76 11.41
N GLY A 75 12.01 -12.33 12.52
CA GLY A 75 11.98 -11.68 13.83
C GLY A 75 12.92 -10.48 13.88
N SER A 76 12.62 -9.49 14.73
CA SER A 76 13.43 -8.29 14.89
C SER A 76 14.92 -8.63 15.12
N GLY A 77 15.79 -7.85 14.49
CA GLY A 77 17.22 -8.09 14.52
C GLY A 77 17.93 -7.37 13.39
N SER A 78 19.26 -7.46 13.39
CA SER A 78 20.12 -6.94 12.33
C SER A 78 20.73 -8.12 11.58
N TYR A 79 20.44 -8.23 10.29
CA TYR A 79 20.81 -9.35 9.43
C TYR A 79 21.69 -8.84 8.28
N MET A 80 22.95 -9.23 8.32
CA MET A 80 23.94 -8.87 7.31
C MET A 80 23.69 -9.63 6.01
N ILE A 81 23.54 -8.93 4.90
CA ILE A 81 23.39 -9.49 3.56
C ILE A 81 24.67 -9.18 2.79
N GLY A 82 25.42 -10.21 2.42
CA GLY A 82 26.68 -10.10 1.71
C GLY A 82 27.68 -11.17 2.14
N TRP A 83 28.92 -11.04 1.66
CA TRP A 83 30.01 -11.93 2.05
C TRP A 83 30.27 -11.87 3.57
N GLY A 84 30.56 -13.02 4.16
CA GLY A 84 30.78 -13.16 5.62
C GLY A 84 29.51 -13.35 6.45
N ALA A 85 28.32 -13.29 5.85
CA ALA A 85 27.06 -13.45 6.58
C ALA A 85 26.79 -14.90 7.00
N PRO A 86 26.03 -15.13 8.09
CA PRO A 86 25.63 -16.48 8.46
C PRO A 86 24.84 -17.17 7.34
N GLY A 87 25.37 -18.30 6.87
CA GLY A 87 24.76 -19.05 5.75
C GLY A 87 25.21 -18.61 4.36
N ALA A 88 26.14 -17.64 4.27
CA ALA A 88 26.79 -17.24 3.02
C ALA A 88 27.93 -18.19 2.59
N ALA A 89 27.96 -19.41 3.14
CA ALA A 89 29.10 -20.31 2.97
C ALA A 89 29.34 -20.64 1.48
N ASP A 90 30.62 -20.89 1.18
CA ASP A 90 31.24 -21.18 -0.14
C ASP A 90 30.76 -22.49 -0.81
N THR A 91 29.52 -22.90 -0.56
CA THR A 91 28.90 -24.05 -1.25
C THR A 91 28.48 -23.72 -2.67
N SER A 92 28.43 -22.42 -3.01
CA SER A 92 28.20 -21.92 -4.36
C SER A 92 29.46 -21.22 -4.87
N GLY A 93 29.94 -21.59 -6.07
CA GLY A 93 31.17 -21.03 -6.66
C GLY A 93 31.12 -19.55 -7.06
N ARG A 94 30.18 -18.76 -6.50
CA ARG A 94 30.02 -17.32 -6.78
C ARG A 94 29.87 -16.46 -5.53
N CYS A 95 29.49 -17.00 -4.37
CA CYS A 95 29.51 -16.22 -3.12
C CYS A 95 30.80 -16.49 -2.35
N TYR A 96 31.85 -15.74 -2.68
CA TYR A 96 33.16 -15.79 -2.01
C TYR A 96 33.88 -14.43 -2.12
N SER A 97 35.01 -14.27 -1.45
CA SER A 97 35.67 -12.95 -1.30
C SER A 97 35.92 -12.20 -2.62
N ALA A 98 36.38 -12.88 -3.68
CA ALA A 98 36.63 -12.22 -4.97
C ALA A 98 35.33 -11.83 -5.72
N TRP A 99 34.20 -12.46 -5.38
CA TRP A 99 32.88 -12.25 -5.96
C TRP A 99 31.86 -11.86 -4.88
N ALA A 100 32.30 -11.08 -3.88
CA ALA A 100 31.46 -10.69 -2.75
C ALA A 100 30.16 -9.98 -3.18
N TYR A 101 30.16 -9.35 -4.36
CA TYR A 101 28.99 -8.73 -4.96
C TYR A 101 27.88 -9.72 -5.33
N ASP A 102 28.20 -10.99 -5.61
CA ASP A 102 27.26 -12.07 -5.93
C ASP A 102 26.68 -12.77 -4.68
N CYS A 103 27.05 -12.32 -3.48
CA CYS A 103 26.57 -12.88 -2.22
C CYS A 103 25.20 -12.35 -1.80
N PHE A 104 24.23 -12.20 -2.71
CA PHE A 104 22.86 -11.76 -2.40
C PHE A 104 21.87 -12.92 -2.27
N MET A 105 20.69 -12.67 -1.70
CA MET A 105 19.64 -13.70 -1.55
C MET A 105 19.20 -14.29 -2.90
N ALA A 106 18.94 -15.60 -2.94
CA ALA A 106 18.26 -16.20 -4.08
C ALA A 106 16.90 -15.50 -4.36
N PRO A 107 16.44 -15.48 -5.63
CA PRO A 107 15.15 -14.91 -5.97
C PRO A 107 14.02 -15.52 -5.12
N VAL A 108 13.10 -14.67 -4.66
CA VAL A 108 11.92 -15.14 -3.91
C VAL A 108 11.07 -16.03 -4.83
N PRO A 109 10.76 -17.28 -4.44
CA PRO A 109 9.95 -18.17 -5.28
C PRO A 109 8.59 -17.58 -5.58
N SER A 110 8.14 -17.67 -6.83
CA SER A 110 6.82 -17.17 -7.22
C SER A 110 5.69 -17.91 -6.50
N GLY A 111 4.74 -17.16 -5.95
CA GLY A 111 3.50 -17.74 -5.43
C GLY A 111 2.69 -18.41 -6.55
N PRO A 112 1.93 -19.49 -6.27
CA PRO A 112 1.15 -20.20 -7.29
C PRO A 112 0.06 -19.33 -7.94
N SER A 113 -0.43 -18.31 -7.24
CA SER A 113 -1.45 -17.40 -7.75
C SER A 113 -1.49 -16.10 -6.95
N ALA A 114 -2.26 -15.12 -7.41
CA ALA A 114 -2.39 -13.84 -6.72
C ALA A 114 -2.98 -13.92 -5.31
N ASN A 115 -3.75 -14.96 -5.01
CA ASN A 115 -4.34 -15.21 -3.70
C ASN A 115 -3.50 -16.16 -2.83
N ALA A 116 -2.44 -16.74 -3.40
CA ALA A 116 -1.50 -17.62 -2.74
C ALA A 116 -0.08 -17.08 -2.93
N ARG A 117 0.17 -15.88 -2.38
CA ARG A 117 1.46 -15.20 -2.50
C ARG A 117 2.53 -15.90 -1.66
N THR A 118 3.76 -15.92 -2.17
CA THR A 118 4.94 -16.12 -1.31
C THR A 118 5.15 -14.84 -0.51
N ARG A 119 5.33 -14.95 0.81
CA ARG A 119 5.42 -13.78 1.69
C ARG A 119 6.74 -13.72 2.43
N ILE A 120 7.39 -12.57 2.43
CA ILE A 120 8.56 -12.27 3.28
C ILE A 120 8.21 -11.10 4.18
N LEU A 121 7.99 -11.37 5.47
CA LEU A 121 7.42 -10.41 6.40
C LEU A 121 8.29 -10.24 7.64
N GLY A 122 8.46 -9.00 8.09
CA GLY A 122 8.92 -8.74 9.46
C GLY A 122 7.87 -9.12 10.48
N GLN A 123 8.30 -9.72 11.59
CA GLN A 123 7.42 -10.17 12.67
C GLN A 123 6.80 -9.01 13.46
N ASP A 124 7.57 -7.95 13.70
CA ASP A 124 7.16 -6.77 14.46
C ASP A 124 7.31 -5.51 13.61
N ALA A 125 6.18 -4.94 13.17
CA ALA A 125 6.16 -3.72 12.38
C ALA A 125 6.68 -2.48 13.13
N LYS A 126 6.75 -2.51 14.47
CA LYS A 126 7.31 -1.40 15.26
C LYS A 126 8.83 -1.47 15.37
N ASN A 127 9.38 -2.67 15.26
CA ASN A 127 10.82 -2.93 15.30
C ASN A 127 11.16 -3.86 14.13
N PRO A 128 11.03 -3.36 12.88
CA PRO A 128 11.24 -4.20 11.71
C PRO A 128 12.65 -4.79 11.72
N PRO A 129 12.84 -6.04 11.28
CA PRO A 129 14.16 -6.59 11.04
C PRO A 129 14.89 -5.74 9.98
N LYS A 130 16.17 -5.48 10.25
CA LYS A 130 17.06 -4.73 9.38
C LYS A 130 17.86 -5.69 8.51
N LEU A 131 17.67 -5.63 7.21
CA LEU A 131 18.48 -6.33 6.22
C LEU A 131 19.47 -5.31 5.67
N TRP A 132 20.77 -5.50 5.95
CA TRP A 132 21.78 -4.49 5.60
C TRP A 132 22.90 -5.07 4.73
N GLY A 133 23.31 -4.31 3.72
CA GLY A 133 24.33 -4.70 2.75
C GLY A 133 25.76 -4.73 3.29
N ASN A 134 26.55 -5.73 2.89
CA ASN A 134 27.95 -5.87 3.28
C ASN A 134 28.84 -6.33 2.13
N GLU A 135 30.11 -5.88 2.16
CA GLU A 135 31.15 -6.27 1.22
C GLU A 135 30.68 -6.14 -0.23
N ARG A 136 30.19 -4.95 -0.58
CA ARG A 136 29.77 -4.54 -1.94
C ARG A 136 28.71 -5.43 -2.59
N VAL A 137 27.82 -6.05 -1.80
CA VAL A 137 26.76 -6.91 -2.34
C VAL A 137 25.93 -6.14 -3.38
N SER A 138 25.65 -6.75 -4.54
CA SER A 138 24.97 -6.04 -5.63
C SER A 138 23.52 -5.68 -5.30
N MET A 139 22.84 -6.50 -4.51
CA MET A 139 21.47 -6.24 -4.06
C MET A 139 21.18 -6.88 -2.70
N VAL A 140 20.29 -6.27 -1.90
CA VAL A 140 19.84 -6.88 -0.65
C VAL A 140 18.71 -7.89 -0.92
N LEU A 141 17.62 -7.47 -1.56
CA LEU A 141 16.50 -8.32 -1.95
C LEU A 141 16.43 -8.55 -3.46
N ASN A 142 16.17 -9.80 -3.85
CA ASN A 142 16.12 -10.24 -5.24
C ASN A 142 14.72 -10.75 -5.61
N LEU A 143 14.05 -10.02 -6.51
CA LEU A 143 12.75 -10.37 -7.09
C LEU A 143 12.81 -10.62 -8.60
N HIS A 144 14.00 -10.87 -9.17
CA HIS A 144 14.12 -11.23 -10.58
C HIS A 144 13.30 -12.49 -10.90
N GLY A 145 12.36 -12.39 -11.85
CA GLY A 145 11.44 -13.45 -12.24
C GLY A 145 10.40 -13.84 -11.19
N SER A 146 10.35 -13.15 -10.05
CA SER A 146 9.46 -13.47 -8.93
C SER A 146 8.07 -12.91 -9.19
N SER A 147 7.01 -13.67 -8.95
CA SER A 147 5.62 -13.28 -9.23
C SER A 147 4.70 -13.73 -8.10
N ASN A 148 3.60 -13.02 -7.85
CA ASN A 148 2.70 -13.29 -6.74
C ASN A 148 3.45 -13.27 -5.39
N VAL A 149 4.07 -12.12 -5.10
CA VAL A 149 4.91 -11.94 -3.91
C VAL A 149 4.37 -10.81 -3.04
N GLU A 150 4.50 -10.97 -1.72
CA GLU A 150 4.23 -9.95 -0.73
C GLU A 150 5.49 -9.75 0.12
N ILE A 151 5.96 -8.51 0.22
CA ILE A 151 7.10 -8.14 1.06
C ILE A 151 6.66 -7.00 1.97
N GLY A 152 6.87 -7.13 3.28
CA GLY A 152 6.53 -6.03 4.17
C GLY A 152 7.10 -6.08 5.57
N ASN A 153 7.01 -4.93 6.26
CA ASN A 153 7.54 -4.71 7.61
C ASN A 153 9.06 -4.94 7.70
N LEU A 154 9.85 -4.45 6.74
CA LEU A 154 11.31 -4.59 6.71
C LEU A 154 12.01 -3.23 6.61
N GLU A 155 13.19 -3.14 7.21
CA GLU A 155 14.17 -2.08 6.92
C GLU A 155 15.25 -2.67 6.01
N ILE A 156 15.55 -2.00 4.90
CA ILE A 156 16.53 -2.41 3.89
C ILE A 156 17.51 -1.25 3.73
N THR A 157 18.77 -1.50 4.05
CA THR A 157 19.78 -0.43 4.14
C THR A 157 21.19 -0.98 3.91
N ASP A 158 22.19 -0.18 4.20
CA ASP A 158 23.53 -0.64 4.51
C ASP A 158 24.07 0.06 5.78
N GLN A 159 25.36 -0.04 6.09
CA GLN A 159 25.94 0.59 7.27
C GLN A 159 27.19 1.40 6.92
N SER A 160 27.14 2.05 5.75
CA SER A 160 28.22 2.88 5.24
C SER A 160 27.75 4.30 4.97
N ASP A 161 28.65 5.25 5.11
CA ASP A 161 28.40 6.61 4.65
C ASP A 161 28.62 6.74 3.13
N CYS A 162 29.34 5.79 2.53
CA CYS A 162 29.86 5.94 1.17
C CYS A 162 28.77 5.90 0.09
N VAL A 163 29.06 6.56 -1.04
CA VAL A 163 28.26 6.57 -2.26
C VAL A 163 29.06 5.92 -3.38
N GLU A 164 28.45 4.97 -4.08
CA GLU A 164 29.08 4.21 -5.14
C GLU A 164 29.48 5.13 -6.30
N SER A 165 30.72 4.99 -6.77
CA SER A 165 31.26 5.76 -7.91
C SER A 165 31.28 7.29 -7.75
N HIS A 166 31.04 7.81 -6.54
CA HIS A 166 31.04 9.24 -6.27
C HIS A 166 32.36 9.90 -6.69
N SER A 167 32.30 11.07 -7.34
CA SER A 167 33.48 11.78 -7.86
C SER A 167 34.43 12.24 -6.74
N ASN A 168 33.88 12.73 -5.62
CA ASN A 168 34.65 12.98 -4.39
C ASN A 168 35.17 11.67 -3.75
N ALA A 169 36.49 11.53 -3.67
CA ALA A 169 37.15 10.37 -3.07
C ALA A 169 36.81 10.13 -1.60
N GLY A 170 36.48 11.18 -0.83
CA GLY A 170 36.09 11.05 0.58
C GLY A 170 34.67 10.51 0.80
N ALA A 171 33.85 10.48 -0.25
CA ALA A 171 32.51 9.90 -0.23
C ALA A 171 32.44 8.58 -1.01
N ARG A 172 33.41 8.29 -1.88
CA ARG A 172 33.35 7.12 -2.76
C ARG A 172 33.56 5.81 -2.00
N CYS A 173 32.74 4.81 -2.30
CA CYS A 173 32.94 3.44 -1.78
C CYS A 173 34.21 2.78 -2.31
N GLU A 174 34.87 1.98 -1.47
CA GLU A 174 35.98 1.10 -1.87
C GLU A 174 35.44 -0.06 -2.71
N ARG A 175 35.97 -0.25 -3.93
CA ARG A 175 35.52 -1.29 -4.87
C ARG A 175 36.65 -2.18 -5.38
N ASP A 176 37.90 -1.76 -5.21
CA ASP A 176 39.08 -2.34 -5.83
C ASP A 176 39.78 -3.33 -4.90
N GLN A 177 39.75 -3.09 -3.58
CA GLN A 177 40.45 -3.90 -2.57
C GLN A 177 39.52 -4.30 -1.43
N ALA A 178 39.54 -5.58 -1.04
CA ALA A 178 38.84 -6.05 0.16
C ALA A 178 39.62 -5.66 1.43
N PRO A 179 38.95 -5.36 2.57
CA PRO A 179 37.49 -5.31 2.75
C PRO A 179 36.87 -4.12 2.03
N PHE A 180 35.80 -4.36 1.28
CA PHE A 180 35.12 -3.31 0.51
C PHE A 180 34.28 -2.39 1.40
N GLY A 181 33.91 -2.89 2.59
CA GLY A 181 33.13 -2.16 3.59
C GLY A 181 31.65 -2.56 3.62
N PRO A 182 30.90 -2.05 4.61
CA PRO A 182 29.54 -2.48 4.92
C PRO A 182 28.49 -1.75 4.07
N TRP A 183 28.60 -1.88 2.75
CA TRP A 183 27.69 -1.24 1.80
C TRP A 183 27.08 -2.22 0.79
N ALA A 184 25.91 -1.85 0.26
CA ALA A 184 25.26 -2.52 -0.87
C ALA A 184 25.03 -1.53 -2.02
N SER A 185 25.14 -2.02 -3.26
CA SER A 185 24.75 -1.21 -4.41
C SER A 185 23.24 -0.96 -4.41
N THR A 186 22.42 -2.02 -4.40
CA THR A 186 20.96 -1.91 -4.53
C THR A 186 20.22 -2.44 -3.30
N GLY A 187 19.11 -1.80 -2.91
CA GLY A 187 18.23 -2.31 -1.87
C GLY A 187 17.40 -3.49 -2.40
N LEU A 188 16.51 -3.22 -3.35
CA LEU A 188 15.64 -4.22 -3.98
C LEU A 188 15.81 -4.22 -5.49
N ALA A 189 16.01 -5.39 -6.10
CA ALA A 189 16.06 -5.54 -7.55
C ALA A 189 14.94 -6.44 -8.08
N ALA A 190 14.33 -6.09 -9.22
CA ALA A 190 13.28 -6.90 -9.85
C ALA A 190 13.29 -6.79 -11.37
N SER A 191 12.87 -7.86 -12.05
CA SER A 191 12.57 -7.85 -13.49
C SER A 191 11.63 -8.98 -13.83
N ASN A 192 10.83 -8.83 -14.91
CA ASN A 192 9.85 -9.85 -15.34
C ASN A 192 9.00 -10.34 -14.16
N SER A 193 8.41 -9.40 -13.43
CA SER A 193 7.79 -9.65 -12.14
C SER A 193 6.35 -9.15 -12.12
N ARG A 194 5.41 -10.01 -11.70
CA ARG A 194 3.98 -9.69 -11.74
C ARG A 194 3.28 -9.89 -10.41
N ASN A 195 2.25 -9.08 -10.14
CA ASN A 195 1.42 -9.16 -8.94
C ASN A 195 2.26 -9.18 -7.67
N VAL A 196 2.92 -8.06 -7.40
CA VAL A 196 3.75 -7.86 -6.20
C VAL A 196 3.14 -6.80 -5.32
N TRP A 197 3.11 -7.06 -4.02
CA TRP A 197 2.73 -6.07 -3.01
C TRP A 197 3.91 -5.80 -2.09
N LEU A 198 4.43 -4.58 -2.15
CA LEU A 198 5.42 -4.05 -1.23
C LEU A 198 4.69 -3.15 -0.23
N HIS A 199 4.86 -3.39 1.07
CA HIS A 199 4.24 -2.53 2.07
C HIS A 199 5.03 -2.35 3.35
N ASP A 200 4.90 -1.19 3.99
CA ASP A 200 5.53 -0.93 5.29
C ASP A 200 7.05 -1.19 5.25
N LEU A 201 7.72 -0.63 4.23
CA LEU A 201 9.16 -0.79 4.00
C LEU A 201 9.90 0.53 4.22
N ASN A 202 11.09 0.45 4.81
CA ASN A 202 12.04 1.55 4.85
C ASN A 202 13.28 1.16 4.03
N ILE A 203 13.41 1.70 2.82
CA ILE A 203 14.54 1.44 1.92
C ILE A 203 15.40 2.70 1.88
N HIS A 204 16.58 2.65 2.48
CA HIS A 204 17.38 3.87 2.65
C HIS A 204 18.87 3.66 2.81
N GLY A 205 19.67 4.67 2.45
CA GLY A 205 21.10 4.69 2.73
C GLY A 205 21.93 3.75 1.87
N LEU A 206 21.36 3.20 0.78
CA LEU A 206 22.12 2.35 -0.13
C LEU A 206 23.15 3.18 -0.90
N ALA A 207 24.35 2.63 -1.10
CA ALA A 207 25.43 3.32 -1.80
C ALA A 207 25.06 3.77 -3.23
N HIS A 208 24.09 3.12 -3.90
CA HIS A 208 23.71 3.45 -5.27
C HIS A 208 22.19 3.58 -5.46
N THR A 209 21.43 2.48 -5.43
CA THR A 209 20.01 2.47 -5.80
C THR A 209 19.12 1.95 -4.68
N GLY A 210 18.00 2.63 -4.43
CA GLY A 210 16.96 2.09 -3.55
C GLY A 210 16.29 0.86 -4.17
N ILE A 211 15.59 1.07 -5.29
CA ILE A 211 14.89 0.05 -6.07
C ILE A 211 15.37 0.05 -7.52
N ARG A 212 15.83 -1.09 -8.03
CA ARG A 212 16.16 -1.27 -9.46
C ARG A 212 15.18 -2.24 -10.10
N ALA A 213 14.14 -1.72 -10.73
CA ALA A 213 13.02 -2.54 -11.17
C ALA A 213 12.29 -2.00 -12.42
N GLY A 214 12.17 -2.85 -13.43
CA GLY A 214 11.39 -2.64 -14.65
C GLY A 214 10.83 -3.96 -15.19
N GLY A 215 10.01 -3.93 -16.24
CA GLY A 215 9.35 -5.13 -16.75
C GLY A 215 8.31 -5.69 -15.77
N LEU A 216 7.60 -4.79 -15.10
CA LEU A 216 6.68 -5.08 -14.01
C LEU A 216 5.24 -5.15 -14.51
N THR A 217 4.39 -5.93 -13.82
CA THR A 217 2.95 -5.98 -14.10
C THR A 217 2.14 -6.10 -12.82
N ASP A 218 1.16 -5.23 -12.61
CA ASP A 218 0.27 -5.28 -11.43
C ASP A 218 1.03 -5.18 -10.10
N TRP A 219 1.79 -4.11 -9.91
CA TRP A 219 2.53 -3.84 -8.68
C TRP A 219 1.77 -2.85 -7.78
N THR A 220 1.80 -3.11 -6.48
CA THR A 220 1.28 -2.19 -5.46
C THR A 220 2.37 -1.94 -4.42
N VAL A 221 2.64 -0.67 -4.16
CA VAL A 221 3.67 -0.17 -3.25
C VAL A 221 2.98 0.80 -2.28
N GLU A 222 2.89 0.42 -1.01
CA GLU A 222 2.08 1.13 -0.01
C GLU A 222 2.85 1.39 1.28
N ARG A 223 2.90 2.64 1.76
CA ARG A 223 3.64 2.98 3.00
C ARG A 223 5.11 2.56 2.92
N VAL A 224 5.77 2.95 1.82
CA VAL A 224 7.17 2.64 1.54
C VAL A 224 7.98 3.93 1.47
N LYS A 225 9.12 3.95 2.15
CA LYS A 225 10.12 5.01 2.01
C LYS A 225 11.25 4.54 1.08
N ILE A 226 11.66 5.43 0.18
CA ILE A 226 12.81 5.26 -0.71
C ILE A 226 13.67 6.51 -0.53
N ASN A 227 14.62 6.44 0.40
CA ASN A 227 15.27 7.63 0.95
C ASN A 227 16.80 7.58 0.89
N ALA A 228 17.46 8.71 0.58
CA ALA A 228 18.91 8.87 0.73
C ALA A 228 19.74 7.74 0.09
N ASN A 229 19.34 7.32 -1.12
CA ASN A 229 20.10 6.35 -1.90
C ASN A 229 21.08 7.10 -2.80
N GLY A 230 22.34 6.70 -2.78
CA GLY A 230 23.48 7.49 -3.25
C GLY A 230 23.41 7.96 -4.70
N TRP A 231 22.68 7.28 -5.58
CA TRP A 231 22.56 7.61 -7.00
C TRP A 231 21.11 7.90 -7.39
N VAL A 232 20.16 6.99 -7.11
CA VAL A 232 18.77 7.06 -7.59
C VAL A 232 17.82 6.32 -6.65
N GLY A 233 16.59 6.83 -6.49
CA GLY A 233 15.60 6.19 -5.64
C GLY A 233 15.07 4.92 -6.30
N TRP A 234 14.40 5.09 -7.44
CA TRP A 234 13.93 4.01 -8.28
C TRP A 234 14.49 4.14 -9.69
N ASP A 235 15.27 3.15 -10.11
CA ASP A 235 15.78 3.00 -11.48
C ASP A 235 14.94 1.97 -12.24
N GLY A 236 14.10 2.46 -13.15
CA GLY A 236 13.28 1.65 -14.04
C GLY A 236 13.97 1.26 -15.34
N ASP A 237 15.20 1.72 -15.62
CA ASP A 237 15.96 1.31 -16.79
C ASP A 237 16.83 0.08 -16.48
N ILE A 238 16.21 -1.08 -16.63
CA ILE A 238 16.89 -2.38 -16.54
C ILE A 238 17.31 -2.91 -17.93
N GLY A 239 17.34 -2.04 -18.95
CA GLY A 239 17.66 -2.40 -20.33
C GLY A 239 16.44 -2.76 -21.19
N PRO A 240 16.53 -3.69 -22.15
CA PRO A 240 15.48 -3.94 -23.15
C PRO A 240 14.13 -4.40 -22.60
N ALA A 241 14.10 -4.96 -21.39
CA ALA A 241 12.90 -5.50 -20.75
C ALA A 241 12.27 -4.55 -19.71
N SER A 242 12.55 -3.24 -19.80
CA SER A 242 12.15 -2.25 -18.80
C SER A 242 10.66 -1.89 -18.80
N SER A 243 9.96 -2.06 -19.92
CA SER A 243 8.59 -1.57 -20.05
C SER A 243 7.62 -2.27 -19.09
N ASN A 244 6.86 -1.48 -18.35
CA ASN A 244 5.86 -1.94 -17.40
C ASN A 244 4.49 -2.09 -18.06
N ALA A 245 3.59 -2.82 -17.40
CA ALA A 245 2.22 -3.06 -17.84
C ALA A 245 1.25 -3.19 -16.65
N GLY A 246 -0.05 -3.29 -16.91
CA GLY A 246 -1.05 -3.45 -15.85
C GLY A 246 -1.12 -2.25 -14.91
N GLN A 247 -1.53 -2.47 -13.67
CA GLN A 247 -1.59 -1.42 -12.64
C GLN A 247 -0.24 -1.28 -11.94
N ILE A 248 0.33 -0.07 -11.88
CA ILE A 248 1.46 0.24 -11.01
C ILE A 248 1.02 1.30 -10.02
N ILE A 249 0.81 0.89 -8.77
CA ILE A 249 0.20 1.71 -7.72
C ILE A 249 1.26 2.05 -6.67
N LEU A 250 1.48 3.34 -6.45
CA LEU A 250 2.27 3.90 -5.36
C LEU A 250 1.33 4.74 -4.50
N ARG A 251 1.14 4.35 -3.24
CA ARG A 251 0.26 5.06 -2.31
C ARG A 251 0.95 5.24 -0.96
N GLU A 252 0.82 6.42 -0.37
CA GLU A 252 1.46 6.72 0.92
C GLU A 252 2.98 6.48 0.87
N VAL A 253 3.64 6.80 -0.25
CA VAL A 253 5.09 6.63 -0.40
C VAL A 253 5.85 7.92 -0.11
N GLU A 254 7.07 7.77 0.41
CA GLU A 254 8.05 8.86 0.51
C GLU A 254 9.21 8.55 -0.44
N ILE A 255 9.48 9.45 -1.38
CA ILE A 255 10.61 9.36 -2.30
C ILE A 255 11.49 10.57 -2.07
N ALA A 256 12.59 10.38 -1.35
CA ALA A 256 13.32 11.51 -0.78
C ALA A 256 14.84 11.40 -0.86
N TRP A 257 15.51 12.55 -0.99
CA TRP A 257 16.97 12.65 -0.84
C TRP A 257 17.79 11.71 -1.74
N ASN A 258 17.20 11.18 -2.82
CA ASN A 258 17.94 10.29 -3.71
C ASN A 258 18.93 11.08 -4.56
N GLY A 259 20.09 10.46 -4.80
CA GLY A 259 21.30 11.15 -5.24
C GLY A 259 22.12 11.78 -4.11
N CYS A 260 21.77 11.49 -2.85
CA CYS A 260 22.59 11.76 -1.67
C CYS A 260 22.90 10.45 -0.94
N GLY A 261 24.08 10.36 -0.33
CA GLY A 261 24.36 9.32 0.66
C GLY A 261 23.70 9.62 2.01
N GLU A 262 23.65 8.61 2.87
CA GLU A 262 23.18 8.74 4.25
C GLU A 262 24.37 8.65 5.21
N ARG A 263 24.40 9.48 6.26
CA ARG A 263 25.26 9.23 7.41
C ARG A 263 24.64 8.12 8.24
N TRP A 264 25.04 6.87 8.05
CA TRP A 264 24.28 5.70 8.55
C TRP A 264 24.02 5.70 10.06
N LYS A 265 24.87 6.37 10.85
CA LYS A 265 24.70 6.51 12.31
C LYS A 265 23.64 7.54 12.72
N THR A 266 23.40 8.55 11.89
CA THR A 266 22.51 9.67 12.21
C THR A 266 21.29 9.74 11.29
N GLY A 267 21.32 9.10 10.12
CA GLY A 267 20.29 9.23 9.08
C GLY A 267 20.37 10.53 8.28
N GLU A 268 21.41 11.35 8.50
CA GLU A 268 21.51 12.67 7.86
C GLU A 268 21.96 12.54 6.39
N PRO A 269 21.27 13.20 5.44
CA PRO A 269 21.71 13.23 4.04
C PRO A 269 23.04 13.98 3.87
N TRP A 270 23.95 13.42 3.08
CA TRP A 270 25.24 14.01 2.77
C TRP A 270 25.76 13.57 1.40
N ALA A 271 26.86 14.17 0.92
CA ALA A 271 27.47 13.83 -0.39
C ALA A 271 26.44 13.76 -1.54
N CYS A 272 25.58 14.77 -1.62
CA CYS A 272 24.62 14.91 -2.70
C CYS A 272 25.34 15.30 -3.99
N TRP A 273 24.91 14.70 -5.09
CA TRP A 273 25.48 14.92 -6.41
C TRP A 273 24.44 14.58 -7.48
N ALA A 274 24.58 15.19 -8.65
CA ALA A 274 23.75 14.91 -9.81
C ALA A 274 24.62 14.92 -11.07
N GLN A 275 24.01 15.14 -12.23
CA GLN A 275 24.60 14.86 -13.54
C GLN A 275 25.90 15.61 -13.81
N GLU A 276 26.05 16.86 -13.37
CA GLU A 276 27.34 17.58 -13.54
C GLU A 276 28.47 16.94 -12.74
N GLY A 277 28.14 16.31 -11.60
CA GLY A 277 29.08 15.58 -10.75
C GLY A 277 29.30 14.11 -11.13
N GLY A 278 28.57 13.61 -12.15
CA GLY A 278 28.57 12.21 -12.59
C GLY A 278 27.45 11.34 -12.00
N GLY A 279 26.52 11.90 -11.23
CA GLY A 279 25.35 11.22 -10.68
C GLY A 279 24.13 11.25 -11.60
N TYR A 280 22.97 10.81 -11.10
CA TYR A 280 21.68 10.87 -11.82
C TYR A 280 20.62 11.60 -10.99
N GLY A 281 20.32 11.14 -9.77
CA GLY A 281 19.60 11.93 -8.78
C GLY A 281 18.07 11.92 -8.85
N ASP A 282 17.46 11.17 -9.77
CA ASP A 282 16.01 11.09 -9.84
C ASP A 282 15.44 10.34 -8.62
N GLY A 283 14.28 10.78 -8.14
CA GLY A 283 13.51 10.05 -7.14
C GLY A 283 12.97 8.75 -7.70
N LEU A 284 12.23 8.82 -8.82
CA LEU A 284 11.81 7.68 -9.62
C LEU A 284 11.97 8.01 -11.09
N GLY A 285 12.81 7.26 -11.80
CA GLY A 285 13.00 7.37 -13.25
C GLY A 285 12.67 6.05 -13.95
N THR A 286 12.23 6.13 -15.20
CA THR A 286 11.92 4.95 -16.02
C THR A 286 12.54 5.06 -17.40
N ALA A 287 12.86 3.92 -18.02
CA ALA A 287 13.03 3.87 -19.47
C ALA A 287 11.66 3.98 -20.17
N LYS A 288 11.62 3.83 -21.50
CA LYS A 288 10.35 3.73 -22.25
C LYS A 288 9.44 2.66 -21.64
N THR A 289 8.26 3.07 -21.18
CA THR A 289 7.42 2.23 -20.31
C THR A 289 5.92 2.36 -20.56
N GLY A 290 5.15 1.30 -20.32
CA GLY A 290 3.69 1.32 -20.34
C GLY A 290 3.08 1.27 -18.94
N GLY A 291 1.82 0.82 -18.88
CA GLY A 291 1.09 0.59 -17.63
C GLY A 291 0.26 1.78 -17.14
N GLN A 292 -0.57 1.52 -16.14
CA GLN A 292 -1.46 2.47 -15.49
C GLN A 292 -0.86 2.84 -14.15
N TRP A 293 -0.18 3.97 -14.12
CA TRP A 293 0.48 4.47 -12.94
C TRP A 293 -0.49 5.29 -12.10
N LEU A 294 -0.63 4.93 -10.83
CA LEU A 294 -1.31 5.73 -9.82
C LEU A 294 -0.31 6.08 -8.73
N ILE A 295 -0.03 7.36 -8.57
CA ILE A 295 0.77 7.90 -7.47
C ILE A 295 -0.18 8.75 -6.63
N GLU A 296 -0.48 8.32 -5.41
CA GLU A 296 -1.37 9.06 -4.53
C GLU A 296 -0.94 9.15 -3.07
N ASP A 297 -1.40 10.19 -2.37
CA ASP A 297 -1.16 10.39 -0.94
C ASP A 297 0.33 10.38 -0.56
N SER A 298 1.19 10.86 -1.46
CA SER A 298 2.63 10.63 -1.41
C SER A 298 3.44 11.92 -1.26
N PHE A 299 4.66 11.78 -0.74
CA PHE A 299 5.61 12.87 -0.54
C PHE A 299 6.89 12.64 -1.35
N ILE A 300 7.20 13.55 -2.28
CA ILE A 300 8.32 13.41 -3.20
C ILE A 300 9.22 14.63 -3.08
N HIS A 301 10.39 14.49 -2.47
CA HIS A 301 11.14 15.69 -2.12
C HIS A 301 12.65 15.55 -2.05
N HIS A 302 13.34 16.66 -2.26
CA HIS A 302 14.80 16.74 -2.03
C HIS A 302 15.61 15.72 -2.86
N ASN A 303 15.11 15.24 -3.99
CA ASN A 303 15.94 14.43 -4.89
C ASN A 303 16.89 15.37 -5.68
N THR A 304 18.10 14.93 -5.97
CA THR A 304 19.14 15.79 -6.58
C THR A 304 18.93 16.04 -8.07
N SER A 305 17.91 15.42 -8.68
CA SER A 305 17.39 15.72 -10.01
C SER A 305 15.85 15.78 -9.95
N ASP A 306 15.12 15.02 -10.77
CA ASP A 306 13.67 15.09 -10.83
C ASP A 306 13.04 14.31 -9.67
N GLY A 307 11.87 14.76 -9.20
CA GLY A 307 11.12 14.02 -8.19
C GLY A 307 10.53 12.72 -8.77
N LEU A 308 9.65 12.89 -9.75
CA LEU A 308 9.05 11.82 -10.53
C LEU A 308 9.38 12.05 -12.01
N ASP A 309 10.02 11.10 -12.67
CA ASP A 309 10.25 11.07 -14.12
C ASP A 309 9.59 9.83 -14.77
N LEU A 310 8.38 10.07 -15.24
CA LEU A 310 7.59 9.22 -16.13
C LEU A 310 7.43 9.90 -17.50
N LEU A 311 8.41 10.66 -18.00
CA LEU A 311 8.32 11.25 -19.35
C LEU A 311 8.29 10.20 -20.45
N TYR A 312 8.74 8.98 -20.14
CA TYR A 312 8.97 7.94 -21.14
C TYR A 312 7.77 7.01 -21.34
N MET A 313 6.56 7.43 -20.94
CA MET A 313 5.34 6.66 -21.20
C MET A 313 5.14 6.38 -22.70
N ASP A 314 4.88 5.14 -23.06
CA ASP A 314 4.88 4.67 -24.45
C ASP A 314 3.67 5.14 -25.27
N GLY A 315 2.61 5.57 -24.60
CA GLY A 315 1.38 6.01 -25.25
C GLY A 315 0.43 4.92 -25.71
N ALA A 316 0.71 3.66 -25.39
CA ALA A 316 -0.12 2.54 -25.84
C ALA A 316 -1.53 2.61 -25.21
N PRO A 317 -2.54 1.98 -25.85
CA PRO A 317 -3.84 1.79 -25.22
C PRO A 317 -3.70 1.11 -23.85
N GLY A 318 -4.32 1.69 -22.83
CA GLY A 318 -4.18 1.19 -21.46
C GLY A 318 -2.95 1.70 -20.71
N THR A 319 -2.19 2.65 -21.28
CA THR A 319 -1.14 3.39 -20.59
C THR A 319 -1.67 4.73 -20.08
N SER A 320 -1.39 5.07 -18.82
CA SER A 320 -1.78 6.36 -18.22
C SER A 320 -1.00 6.67 -16.94
N VAL A 321 -0.98 7.94 -16.54
CA VAL A 321 -0.41 8.41 -15.27
C VAL A 321 -1.45 9.23 -14.50
N THR A 322 -1.73 8.86 -13.27
CA THR A 322 -2.54 9.63 -12.33
C THR A 322 -1.68 10.02 -11.13
N VAL A 323 -1.57 11.32 -10.87
CA VAL A 323 -0.95 11.91 -9.68
C VAL A 323 -2.05 12.60 -8.88
N ARG A 324 -2.28 12.16 -7.64
CA ARG A 324 -3.40 12.66 -6.83
C ARG A 324 -2.99 12.85 -5.39
N ARG A 325 -3.27 14.00 -4.79
CA ARG A 325 -2.91 14.25 -3.37
C ARG A 325 -1.42 14.02 -3.10
N VAL A 326 -0.58 14.48 -4.02
CA VAL A 326 0.87 14.41 -3.88
C VAL A 326 1.39 15.77 -3.45
N TYR A 327 2.32 15.76 -2.48
CA TYR A 327 3.17 16.91 -2.22
C TYR A 327 4.54 16.64 -2.84
N ALA A 328 4.93 17.42 -3.86
CA ALA A 328 6.28 17.38 -4.40
C ALA A 328 7.02 18.70 -4.14
N THR A 329 8.23 18.66 -3.59
CA THR A 329 9.01 19.86 -3.27
C THR A 329 10.52 19.68 -3.28
N SER A 330 11.24 20.75 -3.58
CA SER A 330 12.69 20.83 -3.34
C SER A 330 13.54 19.80 -4.11
N ASN A 331 12.99 19.17 -5.15
CA ASN A 331 13.78 18.38 -6.08
C ASN A 331 14.58 19.35 -6.97
N ALA A 332 15.86 19.09 -7.22
CA ALA A 332 16.72 20.05 -7.93
C ALA A 332 16.37 20.21 -9.42
N GLY A 333 15.62 19.26 -9.98
CA GLY A 333 15.03 19.34 -11.32
C GLY A 333 13.53 19.64 -11.29
N ASN A 334 12.77 18.93 -12.13
CA ASN A 334 11.32 19.01 -12.19
C ASN A 334 10.69 18.25 -11.01
N GLN A 335 9.64 18.80 -10.41
CA GLN A 335 8.99 18.11 -9.28
C GLN A 335 8.18 16.91 -9.77
N LEU A 336 7.44 17.11 -10.86
CA LEU A 336 6.67 16.09 -11.54
C LEU A 336 6.95 16.15 -13.04
N LYS A 337 7.28 15.00 -13.63
CA LYS A 337 7.46 14.84 -15.07
C LYS A 337 6.74 13.57 -15.52
N VAL A 338 5.80 13.73 -16.44
CA VAL A 338 4.87 12.67 -16.86
C VAL A 338 4.59 12.78 -18.36
N GLN A 339 4.04 11.73 -18.98
CA GLN A 339 3.69 11.77 -20.40
C GLN A 339 2.39 11.02 -20.72
N GLY A 340 1.68 11.53 -21.73
CA GLY A 340 0.54 10.87 -22.36
C GLY A 340 -0.77 11.11 -21.62
N ASN A 341 -1.63 10.07 -21.56
CA ASN A 341 -2.89 10.13 -20.80
C ASN A 341 -2.63 10.41 -19.32
N THR A 342 -2.88 11.65 -18.90
CA THR A 342 -2.41 12.17 -17.61
C THR A 342 -3.53 12.83 -16.83
N LEU A 343 -3.58 12.57 -15.52
CA LEU A 343 -4.36 13.33 -14.55
C LEU A 343 -3.47 13.76 -13.38
N ILE A 344 -3.30 15.07 -13.16
CA ILE A 344 -2.65 15.63 -11.97
C ILE A 344 -3.70 16.42 -11.21
N GLU A 345 -4.04 15.99 -9.99
CA GLU A 345 -5.09 16.67 -9.23
C GLU A 345 -4.92 16.70 -7.72
N ASN A 346 -5.57 17.67 -7.10
CA ASN A 346 -5.56 17.87 -5.64
C ASN A 346 -4.15 17.81 -5.08
N SER A 347 -3.14 18.34 -5.77
CA SER A 347 -1.73 18.19 -5.41
C SER A 347 -1.07 19.52 -5.12
N VAL A 348 -0.07 19.50 -4.25
CA VAL A 348 0.73 20.66 -3.86
C VAL A 348 2.11 20.49 -4.48
N VAL A 349 2.49 21.38 -5.38
CA VAL A 349 3.75 21.24 -6.13
C VAL A 349 4.57 22.51 -5.94
N ASN A 350 5.64 22.40 -5.17
CA ASN A 350 6.55 23.49 -4.84
C ASN A 350 7.88 23.30 -5.55
N GLY A 351 8.05 23.95 -6.69
CA GLY A 351 9.26 23.92 -7.52
C GLY A 351 10.45 24.65 -6.90
N TYR A 352 10.81 24.33 -5.65
CA TYR A 352 11.99 24.88 -4.95
C TYR A 352 13.29 24.24 -5.47
N CYS A 353 13.53 24.36 -6.78
CA CYS A 353 14.59 23.66 -7.48
C CYS A 353 16.01 24.17 -7.16
N SER A 354 16.14 25.31 -6.46
CA SER A 354 17.41 25.81 -5.96
C SER A 354 17.74 25.38 -4.53
N TYR A 355 16.93 24.50 -3.90
CA TYR A 355 17.12 24.09 -2.51
C TYR A 355 18.58 23.74 -2.20
N PHE A 356 19.26 23.00 -3.09
CA PHE A 356 20.62 22.51 -2.88
C PHE A 356 21.73 23.53 -3.14
N ALA A 357 21.41 24.76 -3.57
CA ALA A 357 22.40 25.78 -3.85
C ALA A 357 23.34 26.02 -2.66
N GLY A 358 24.64 25.81 -2.87
CA GLY A 358 25.68 26.03 -1.87
C GLY A 358 25.71 25.01 -0.72
N LYS A 359 25.00 23.88 -0.81
CA LYS A 359 24.96 22.86 0.26
C LYS A 359 25.09 21.42 -0.25
N HIS A 360 25.42 20.53 0.67
CA HIS A 360 25.47 19.07 0.47
C HIS A 360 26.29 18.57 -0.74
N PHE A 361 27.33 19.28 -1.20
CA PHE A 361 28.18 18.89 -2.35
C PHE A 361 27.54 19.05 -3.75
N MET A 362 26.32 19.58 -3.85
CA MET A 362 25.68 19.82 -5.14
C MET A 362 26.38 20.93 -5.93
N LEU A 363 26.59 20.68 -7.22
CA LEU A 363 27.17 21.68 -8.11
C LEU A 363 26.13 22.72 -8.50
N ASN A 364 26.60 23.91 -8.87
CA ASN A 364 25.71 25.02 -9.14
C ASN A 364 24.85 24.77 -10.39
N GLY A 365 25.34 24.07 -11.42
CA GLY A 365 24.56 23.80 -12.64
C GLY A 365 23.58 22.63 -12.50
N ASP A 366 23.65 21.87 -11.41
CA ASP A 366 22.63 20.86 -11.07
C ASP A 366 21.34 21.50 -10.51
N GLN A 367 21.37 22.79 -10.12
CA GLN A 367 20.19 23.50 -9.60
C GLN A 367 19.24 23.87 -10.73
N CYS A 368 17.94 23.67 -10.54
CA CYS A 368 16.91 23.92 -11.54
C CYS A 368 17.23 23.28 -12.90
N ARG A 369 17.79 22.07 -12.87
CA ARG A 369 18.16 21.30 -14.07
C ARG A 369 16.94 21.03 -14.94
N ALA A 370 17.15 20.95 -16.27
CA ALA A 370 16.08 20.94 -17.28
C ALA A 370 15.09 22.11 -17.09
N LEU A 371 15.67 23.29 -16.86
CA LEU A 371 14.98 24.56 -16.63
C LEU A 371 14.11 24.60 -15.36
N GLY A 372 14.15 23.58 -14.50
CA GLY A 372 13.49 23.60 -13.19
C GLY A 372 11.96 23.73 -13.25
N ASN A 373 11.36 23.45 -14.42
CA ASN A 373 9.91 23.54 -14.60
C ASN A 373 9.19 22.75 -13.51
N THR A 374 8.16 23.33 -12.89
CA THR A 374 7.57 22.71 -11.70
C THR A 374 6.85 21.42 -12.04
N VAL A 375 6.04 21.44 -13.11
CA VAL A 375 5.36 20.29 -13.71
C VAL A 375 5.66 20.24 -15.21
N SER A 376 6.16 19.10 -15.69
CA SER A 376 6.45 18.86 -17.10
C SER A 376 5.59 17.73 -17.65
N VAL A 377 4.84 17.97 -18.71
CA VAL A 377 3.92 16.99 -19.31
C VAL A 377 4.22 16.78 -20.80
N GLY A 378 4.70 15.58 -21.14
CA GLY A 378 4.77 15.12 -22.52
C GLY A 378 3.38 14.83 -23.07
N LEU A 379 3.04 15.41 -24.22
CA LEU A 379 1.74 15.27 -24.87
C LEU A 379 1.86 14.40 -26.12
N GLN A 380 0.85 13.57 -26.34
CA GLN A 380 0.77 12.70 -27.52
C GLN A 380 -0.51 12.96 -28.33
N PRO A 381 -0.50 12.73 -29.66
CA PRO A 381 -1.67 12.92 -30.51
C PRO A 381 -2.87 12.07 -30.04
N GLY A 382 -4.06 12.67 -29.99
CA GLY A 382 -5.31 11.98 -29.64
C GLY A 382 -5.45 11.55 -28.17
N GLN A 383 -4.52 11.92 -27.29
CA GLN A 383 -4.57 11.64 -25.85
C GLN A 383 -5.03 12.87 -25.04
N SER A 384 -5.26 12.67 -23.74
CA SER A 384 -5.70 13.73 -22.84
C SER A 384 -4.78 13.94 -21.64
N ALA A 385 -4.44 15.19 -21.35
CA ALA A 385 -3.84 15.61 -20.09
C ALA A 385 -4.78 16.56 -19.34
N THR A 386 -4.99 16.31 -18.05
CA THR A 386 -5.78 17.17 -17.16
C THR A 386 -4.97 17.52 -15.92
N ILE A 387 -4.79 18.82 -15.68
CA ILE A 387 -4.12 19.37 -14.51
C ILE A 387 -5.16 20.21 -13.78
N ARG A 388 -5.66 19.74 -12.64
CA ARG A 388 -6.76 20.42 -11.94
C ARG A 388 -6.70 20.46 -10.43
N HIS A 389 -7.22 21.53 -9.83
CA HIS A 389 -7.27 21.66 -8.36
C HIS A 389 -5.89 21.47 -7.71
N ASN A 390 -4.83 21.97 -8.33
CA ASN A 390 -3.49 21.95 -7.76
C ASN A 390 -3.09 23.34 -7.28
N THR A 391 -2.21 23.40 -6.28
CA THR A 391 -1.50 24.63 -5.91
C THR A 391 -0.05 24.45 -6.33
N ILE A 392 0.37 25.19 -7.35
CA ILE A 392 1.67 25.08 -8.01
C ILE A 392 2.42 26.40 -7.85
N VAL A 393 3.58 26.34 -7.21
CA VAL A 393 4.51 27.47 -7.04
C VAL A 393 5.89 27.05 -7.53
N GLY A 394 6.68 27.96 -8.10
CA GLY A 394 7.97 27.56 -8.66
C GLY A 394 8.87 28.73 -8.99
N GLU A 395 10.18 28.45 -8.99
CA GLU A 395 11.27 29.38 -9.33
C GLU A 395 12.12 28.87 -10.53
N GLY A 396 11.61 27.88 -11.28
CA GLY A 396 12.19 27.50 -12.57
C GLY A 396 11.70 28.40 -13.70
N ASP A 397 11.89 27.95 -14.95
CA ASP A 397 11.49 28.71 -16.14
C ASP A 397 9.96 28.83 -16.25
N CYS A 398 9.22 27.73 -16.06
CA CYS A 398 7.75 27.71 -16.04
C CYS A 398 7.16 26.82 -14.95
N LEU A 399 5.93 27.15 -14.51
CA LEU A 399 5.16 26.31 -13.58
C LEU A 399 4.67 25.03 -14.29
N ILE A 400 4.16 25.19 -15.52
CA ILE A 400 3.69 24.08 -16.34
C ILE A 400 4.40 24.14 -17.70
N LEU A 401 5.19 23.12 -17.99
CA LEU A 401 5.75 22.88 -19.32
C LEU A 401 4.95 21.76 -19.99
N THR A 402 4.57 21.96 -21.25
CA THR A 402 4.08 20.85 -22.09
C THR A 402 4.96 20.68 -23.31
N GLY A 403 5.23 19.44 -23.72
CA GLY A 403 5.99 19.14 -24.94
C GLY A 403 5.18 18.29 -25.91
N GLY A 404 5.23 18.58 -27.21
CA GLY A 404 4.55 17.78 -28.25
C GLY A 404 3.02 17.96 -28.32
N GLY A 405 2.30 16.92 -28.74
CA GLY A 405 0.85 16.97 -28.98
C GLY A 405 0.44 17.69 -30.26
N THR A 406 -0.86 17.62 -30.58
CA THR A 406 -1.48 18.20 -31.78
C THR A 406 -2.77 18.94 -31.41
N PRO A 407 -3.42 19.67 -32.33
CA PRO A 407 -4.71 20.30 -32.02
C PRO A 407 -5.84 19.32 -31.60
N THR A 408 -5.67 18.01 -31.81
CA THR A 408 -6.61 16.98 -31.32
C THR A 408 -6.27 16.46 -29.92
N THR A 409 -5.09 16.78 -29.41
CA THR A 409 -4.70 16.45 -28.03
C THR A 409 -5.50 17.33 -27.08
N LYS A 410 -6.17 16.70 -26.12
CA LYS A 410 -6.95 17.42 -25.11
C LYS A 410 -6.03 17.83 -23.95
N LEU A 411 -5.96 19.13 -23.67
CA LEU A 411 -5.18 19.67 -22.54
C LEU A 411 -6.08 20.56 -21.70
N ASP A 412 -6.49 20.09 -20.53
CA ASP A 412 -7.29 20.85 -19.57
C ASP A 412 -6.41 21.32 -18.40
N ILE A 413 -6.33 22.64 -18.19
CA ILE A 413 -5.65 23.25 -17.04
C ILE A 413 -6.73 24.03 -16.27
N VAL A 414 -7.24 23.45 -15.18
CA VAL A 414 -8.50 23.90 -14.58
C VAL A 414 -8.45 24.04 -13.07
N ASN A 415 -8.96 25.14 -12.51
CA ASN A 415 -9.05 25.32 -11.05
C ASN A 415 -7.72 25.23 -10.29
N ASN A 416 -6.59 25.58 -10.91
CA ASN A 416 -5.28 25.59 -10.25
C ASN A 416 -4.94 26.98 -9.70
N VAL A 417 -4.18 27.02 -8.61
CA VAL A 417 -3.45 28.22 -8.17
C VAL A 417 -2.03 28.12 -8.72
N LEU A 418 -1.62 29.07 -9.54
CA LEU A 418 -0.32 29.13 -10.22
C LEU A 418 0.44 30.39 -9.76
N VAL A 419 1.54 30.20 -9.02
CA VAL A 419 2.34 31.30 -8.44
C VAL A 419 3.78 31.23 -8.95
N GLY A 420 4.16 32.19 -9.79
CA GLY A 420 5.55 32.32 -10.21
C GLY A 420 6.42 32.97 -9.13
N LYS A 421 7.72 32.70 -9.18
CA LYS A 421 8.77 33.34 -8.40
C LYS A 421 9.85 33.86 -9.34
N PRO A 422 10.83 34.65 -8.87
CA PRO A 422 12.00 34.97 -9.67
C PRO A 422 12.65 33.66 -10.18
N ASP A 423 12.83 33.55 -11.49
CA ASP A 423 13.51 32.40 -12.10
C ASP A 423 14.95 32.36 -11.59
N TYR A 424 15.32 31.24 -10.97
CA TYR A 424 16.63 31.03 -10.37
C TYR A 424 17.76 31.08 -11.40
N LEU A 425 17.62 30.41 -12.55
CA LEU A 425 18.66 30.35 -13.57
C LEU A 425 18.81 31.69 -14.28
N ALA A 426 17.68 32.34 -14.59
CA ALA A 426 17.69 33.67 -15.19
C ALA A 426 18.34 34.70 -14.24
N THR A 427 17.98 34.67 -12.95
CA THR A 427 18.60 35.52 -11.91
C THR A 427 20.10 35.25 -11.81
N ARG A 428 20.52 33.99 -11.80
CA ARG A 428 21.93 33.60 -11.73
C ARG A 428 22.73 34.03 -12.97
N SER A 429 22.11 34.02 -14.15
CA SER A 429 22.74 34.44 -15.41
C SER A 429 22.80 35.97 -15.59
N GLY A 430 22.27 36.75 -14.63
CA GLY A 430 22.27 38.22 -14.67
C GLY A 430 21.10 38.83 -15.44
N TRP A 431 20.12 38.02 -15.86
CA TRP A 431 18.92 38.44 -16.59
C TRP A 431 17.67 38.04 -15.82
N PRO A 432 17.40 38.67 -14.66
CA PRO A 432 16.30 38.25 -13.79
C PRO A 432 14.94 38.39 -14.49
N GLU A 433 14.16 37.32 -14.46
CA GLU A 433 12.77 37.29 -14.91
C GLU A 433 11.90 36.52 -13.93
N GLN A 434 10.59 36.53 -14.13
CA GLN A 434 9.66 35.70 -13.34
C GLN A 434 9.46 34.34 -14.02
N THR A 435 9.18 33.29 -13.25
CA THR A 435 8.69 32.02 -13.77
C THR A 435 7.42 32.24 -14.60
N CYS A 436 7.30 31.53 -15.71
CA CYS A 436 6.16 31.58 -16.61
C CYS A 436 5.00 30.71 -16.08
N ALA A 437 3.75 31.06 -16.38
CA ALA A 437 2.61 30.22 -15.96
C ALA A 437 2.56 28.90 -16.74
N TYR A 438 2.79 29.01 -18.05
CA TYR A 438 2.68 27.91 -19.00
C TYR A 438 3.52 28.17 -20.24
N TYR A 439 4.20 27.13 -20.73
CA TYR A 439 4.89 27.12 -22.01
C TYR A 439 4.67 25.82 -22.77
N ALA A 440 4.53 25.93 -24.09
CA ALA A 440 4.42 24.81 -25.01
C ALA A 440 5.74 24.67 -25.80
N ASP A 441 6.52 23.65 -25.49
CA ASP A 441 7.76 23.34 -26.19
C ASP A 441 7.50 22.42 -27.38
N GLY A 442 7.57 22.98 -28.59
CA GLY A 442 7.45 22.22 -29.84
C GLY A 442 6.10 21.54 -30.07
N GLY A 443 5.01 22.03 -29.45
CA GLY A 443 3.68 21.43 -29.48
C GLY A 443 2.58 22.33 -30.06
N ASN A 444 1.55 21.72 -30.63
CA ASN A 444 0.37 22.43 -31.18
C ASN A 444 -0.93 22.13 -30.42
N ALA A 445 -0.84 21.48 -29.26
CA ALA A 445 -2.01 21.27 -28.40
C ALA A 445 -2.49 22.63 -27.88
N VAL A 446 -3.80 22.89 -27.99
CA VAL A 446 -4.38 24.13 -27.49
C VAL A 446 -4.84 23.91 -26.05
N PRO A 447 -4.24 24.60 -25.06
CA PRO A 447 -4.66 24.45 -23.67
C PRO A 447 -6.02 25.09 -23.43
N ASN A 448 -6.89 24.37 -22.73
CA ASN A 448 -8.12 24.90 -22.17
C ASN A 448 -7.86 25.36 -20.72
N PHE A 449 -7.66 26.67 -20.56
CA PHE A 449 -7.56 27.31 -19.24
C PHE A 449 -8.95 27.72 -18.73
N ALA A 450 -9.33 27.26 -17.53
CA ALA A 450 -10.57 27.67 -16.91
C ALA A 450 -10.51 27.66 -15.38
N GLY A 451 -10.98 28.74 -14.73
CA GLY A 451 -11.10 28.80 -13.28
C GLY A 451 -9.78 28.79 -12.51
N ASN A 452 -8.64 29.01 -13.18
CA ASN A 452 -7.34 29.11 -12.50
C ASN A 452 -7.16 30.48 -11.85
N LEU A 453 -6.23 30.58 -10.90
CA LEU A 453 -5.62 31.83 -10.49
C LEU A 453 -4.15 31.82 -10.92
N VAL A 454 -3.69 32.90 -11.54
CA VAL A 454 -2.30 33.10 -11.98
C VAL A 454 -1.74 34.38 -11.37
N TRP A 455 -0.61 34.27 -10.69
CA TRP A 455 0.01 35.39 -9.99
C TRP A 455 1.54 35.35 -10.09
N GLN A 456 2.17 36.53 -10.25
CA GLN A 456 3.63 36.70 -10.34
C GLN A 456 4.32 35.90 -11.45
N THR A 457 3.77 35.89 -12.67
CA THR A 457 4.38 35.18 -13.82
C THR A 457 4.83 36.11 -14.95
N LYS A 458 5.86 35.74 -15.73
CA LYS A 458 6.36 36.57 -16.87
C LYS A 458 5.46 36.57 -18.12
N SER A 459 4.64 35.54 -18.31
CA SER A 459 3.79 35.38 -19.49
C SER A 459 2.46 36.13 -19.38
N GLN A 460 1.85 36.44 -20.51
CA GLN A 460 0.47 36.96 -20.53
C GLN A 460 -0.46 35.98 -19.80
N CYS A 461 -1.32 36.52 -18.94
CA CYS A 461 -2.25 35.70 -18.20
C CYS A 461 -3.20 34.92 -19.14
N PRO A 462 -3.29 33.59 -19.00
CA PRO A 462 -4.15 32.79 -19.86
C PRO A 462 -5.64 33.17 -19.73
N PRO A 463 -6.38 33.33 -20.84
CA PRO A 463 -7.83 33.55 -20.82
C PRO A 463 -8.55 32.50 -19.98
N GLY A 464 -9.61 32.91 -19.27
CA GLY A 464 -10.34 32.01 -18.35
C GLY A 464 -9.74 31.89 -16.95
N SER A 465 -8.67 32.65 -16.64
CA SER A 465 -8.03 32.69 -15.32
C SER A 465 -8.29 34.02 -14.58
N ILE A 466 -8.19 33.99 -13.25
CA ILE A 466 -8.07 35.16 -12.39
C ILE A 466 -6.61 35.58 -12.37
N CYS A 467 -6.32 36.79 -12.85
CA CYS A 467 -4.96 37.28 -13.04
C CYS A 467 -4.60 38.36 -12.02
N ASP A 468 -3.30 38.49 -11.72
CA ASP A 468 -2.70 39.62 -10.98
C ASP A 468 -3.35 39.91 -9.62
N LYS A 469 -3.92 38.87 -9.00
CA LYS A 469 -4.45 38.91 -7.65
C LYS A 469 -3.66 37.96 -6.78
N ASP A 470 -3.12 38.51 -5.70
CA ASP A 470 -2.47 37.71 -4.67
C ASP A 470 -3.45 36.64 -4.16
N PRO A 471 -3.11 35.33 -4.27
CA PRO A 471 -3.95 34.25 -3.76
C PRO A 471 -4.07 34.25 -2.23
N LYS A 472 -3.30 35.08 -1.51
CA LYS A 472 -3.29 35.17 -0.04
C LYS A 472 -3.15 33.80 0.60
N LEU A 473 -2.14 33.05 0.16
CA LEU A 473 -1.78 31.79 0.80
C LEU A 473 -1.13 32.08 2.16
N THR A 474 -1.23 31.13 3.08
CA THR A 474 -0.70 31.27 4.45
C THR A 474 0.81 31.52 4.43
N ASN A 475 1.54 30.87 3.52
CA ASN A 475 2.94 31.19 3.26
C ASN A 475 3.30 30.86 1.81
N SER A 476 3.78 31.85 1.05
CA SER A 476 4.17 31.67 -0.35
C SER A 476 5.69 31.62 -0.56
N SER A 477 6.49 31.54 0.50
CA SER A 477 7.95 31.37 0.39
C SER A 477 8.29 29.93 0.00
N MET A 478 9.33 29.75 -0.83
CA MET A 478 9.73 28.41 -1.29
C MET A 478 10.13 27.47 -0.14
N ALA A 479 10.81 27.99 0.88
CA ALA A 479 11.32 27.20 2.00
C ALA A 479 10.26 26.79 3.03
N ASN A 480 9.18 27.57 3.18
CA ASN A 480 8.14 27.35 4.18
C ASN A 480 6.75 27.39 3.54
N PHE A 481 6.63 26.83 2.34
CA PHE A 481 5.40 26.94 1.54
C PHE A 481 4.21 26.32 2.27
N ASP A 482 3.13 27.08 2.38
CA ASP A 482 1.86 26.65 2.95
C ASP A 482 0.73 27.04 1.98
N PRO A 483 0.12 26.05 1.31
CA PRO A 483 -0.84 26.26 0.23
C PRO A 483 -2.22 26.68 0.73
N LEU A 484 -2.43 26.83 2.04
CA LEU A 484 -3.73 27.15 2.61
C LEU A 484 -4.15 28.60 2.31
N PRO A 485 -5.31 28.85 1.66
CA PRO A 485 -5.82 30.21 1.51
C PRO A 485 -6.22 30.87 2.83
N LEU A 486 -5.85 32.14 3.01
CA LEU A 486 -6.27 32.98 4.14
C LEU A 486 -7.65 33.60 3.87
N ALA A 487 -8.28 34.11 4.94
CA ALA A 487 -9.54 34.82 4.86
C ALA A 487 -9.48 36.00 3.86
N GLY A 488 -10.49 36.09 2.98
CA GLY A 488 -10.54 37.10 1.93
C GLY A 488 -9.61 36.84 0.74
N SER A 489 -9.07 35.62 0.61
CA SER A 489 -8.40 35.16 -0.59
C SER A 489 -9.34 35.20 -1.81
N PRO A 490 -8.84 35.60 -2.99
CA PRO A 490 -9.62 35.56 -4.24
C PRO A 490 -9.85 34.15 -4.78
N VAL A 491 -9.30 33.10 -4.16
CA VAL A 491 -9.50 31.70 -4.58
C VAL A 491 -10.72 31.06 -3.94
N ILE A 492 -11.22 31.64 -2.84
CA ILE A 492 -12.30 31.05 -2.03
C ILE A 492 -13.64 31.13 -2.77
N ASP A 493 -14.35 30.00 -2.86
CA ASP A 493 -15.62 29.84 -3.57
C ASP A 493 -15.57 30.22 -5.06
N LYS A 494 -14.38 30.20 -5.70
CA LYS A 494 -14.19 30.67 -7.09
C LYS A 494 -13.89 29.59 -8.11
N ALA A 495 -13.74 28.33 -7.72
CA ALA A 495 -13.53 27.26 -8.69
C ALA A 495 -14.74 27.09 -9.59
N ILE A 496 -14.51 26.78 -10.86
CA ILE A 496 -15.58 26.33 -11.74
C ILE A 496 -16.08 24.97 -11.25
N ALA A 497 -17.40 24.76 -11.30
CA ALA A 497 -18.01 23.54 -10.81
C ALA A 497 -17.62 22.33 -11.68
N ILE A 498 -17.09 21.29 -11.04
CA ILE A 498 -16.76 20.00 -11.66
C ILE A 498 -17.51 18.90 -10.90
N SER A 499 -18.25 18.05 -11.62
CA SER A 499 -19.00 16.94 -11.00
C SER A 499 -18.07 15.85 -10.45
N GLY A 500 -18.48 15.19 -9.37
CA GLY A 500 -17.76 14.04 -8.80
C GLY A 500 -16.49 14.41 -8.04
N PHE A 501 -16.36 15.67 -7.62
CA PHE A 501 -15.19 16.19 -6.93
C PHE A 501 -15.57 16.74 -5.54
N ASN A 502 -15.51 15.86 -4.54
CA ASN A 502 -16.10 16.07 -3.21
C ASN A 502 -15.07 16.16 -2.07
N THR A 503 -13.78 16.03 -2.38
CA THR A 503 -12.69 16.18 -1.40
C THR A 503 -11.48 16.93 -1.97
N ASP A 504 -10.71 17.57 -1.10
CA ASP A 504 -9.48 18.31 -1.42
C ASP A 504 -8.19 17.47 -1.19
N PHE A 505 -7.02 18.11 -1.18
CA PHE A 505 -5.72 17.49 -0.88
C PHE A 505 -5.68 16.79 0.49
N LEU A 506 -6.34 17.36 1.50
CA LEU A 506 -6.38 16.84 2.87
C LEU A 506 -7.51 15.84 3.11
N LEU A 507 -8.16 15.37 2.03
CA LEU A 507 -9.39 14.56 2.08
C LEU A 507 -10.55 15.25 2.82
N GLN A 508 -10.49 16.58 2.97
CA GLN A 508 -11.55 17.36 3.59
C GLN A 508 -12.66 17.58 2.58
N LYS A 509 -13.89 17.78 3.08
CA LYS A 509 -15.07 18.00 2.25
C LYS A 509 -14.84 19.21 1.35
N ARG A 510 -15.25 19.10 0.08
CA ARG A 510 -15.33 20.17 -0.91
C ARG A 510 -16.66 20.07 -1.69
N PRO A 511 -17.40 21.16 -1.96
CA PRO A 511 -17.22 22.48 -1.36
C PRO A 511 -17.68 22.52 0.10
N VAL A 512 -17.13 23.46 0.88
CA VAL A 512 -17.68 23.85 2.19
C VAL A 512 -18.54 25.11 2.08
N GLY A 513 -18.11 26.08 1.28
CA GLY A 513 -18.80 27.35 1.06
C GLY A 513 -19.83 27.31 -0.07
N ALA A 514 -20.01 28.47 -0.71
CA ALA A 514 -20.93 28.63 -1.84
C ALA A 514 -20.43 27.93 -3.12
N GLY A 515 -19.13 27.68 -3.22
CA GLY A 515 -18.48 26.96 -4.30
C GLY A 515 -17.23 26.26 -3.79
N SER A 516 -16.52 25.55 -4.66
CA SER A 516 -15.21 25.00 -4.30
C SER A 516 -14.15 26.09 -4.38
N ASP A 517 -13.07 25.92 -3.63
CA ASP A 517 -11.91 26.81 -3.73
C ASP A 517 -11.02 26.43 -4.93
N ILE A 518 -10.41 27.44 -5.56
CA ILE A 518 -9.36 27.21 -6.57
C ILE A 518 -8.11 26.69 -5.85
N GLY A 519 -7.47 25.66 -6.40
CA GLY A 519 -6.27 25.05 -5.85
C GLY A 519 -6.51 23.77 -5.06
N ALA A 520 -5.45 23.32 -4.38
CA ALA A 520 -5.39 22.02 -3.72
C ALA A 520 -6.17 21.92 -2.41
N ILE A 521 -6.37 23.04 -1.71
CA ILE A 521 -6.95 23.08 -0.36
C ILE A 521 -8.33 23.74 -0.39
N GLU A 522 -9.28 23.17 0.33
CA GLU A 522 -10.59 23.76 0.62
C GLU A 522 -10.59 24.36 2.04
N VAL A 523 -10.93 25.65 2.15
CA VAL A 523 -11.05 26.32 3.45
C VAL A 523 -12.27 25.76 4.21
N GLN A 524 -12.03 25.25 5.41
CA GLN A 524 -13.08 24.64 6.24
C GLN A 524 -13.84 25.69 7.09
N SER A 525 -15.09 25.38 7.42
CA SER A 525 -15.95 26.24 8.26
C SER A 525 -15.31 26.45 9.64
N GLY A 526 -15.00 27.70 9.99
CA GLY A 526 -14.31 28.07 11.24
C GLY A 526 -12.84 28.45 11.07
N GLY A 527 -12.33 28.56 9.83
CA GLY A 527 -10.94 28.96 9.54
C GLY A 527 -9.89 27.90 9.93
N GLY A 528 -10.35 26.75 10.42
CA GLY A 528 -9.52 25.62 10.86
C GLY A 528 -9.28 24.63 9.75
N SER A 529 -8.71 25.06 8.65
CA SER A 529 -7.89 24.18 7.83
C SER A 529 -6.54 24.12 8.54
N THR A 530 -6.30 23.08 9.33
CA THR A 530 -4.95 22.85 9.86
C THR A 530 -4.00 22.75 8.67
N PRO A 531 -2.96 23.59 8.58
CA PRO A 531 -1.95 23.45 7.55
C PRO A 531 -1.28 22.07 7.63
N PRO A 532 -0.74 21.55 6.53
CA PRO A 532 0.09 20.37 6.56
C PRO A 532 1.37 20.70 7.34
N VAL A 533 1.53 20.18 8.56
CA VAL A 533 2.88 19.85 9.03
C VAL A 533 3.16 18.47 8.47
N ASN A 534 3.67 18.46 7.24
CA ASN A 534 4.12 17.29 6.46
C ASN A 534 3.10 16.14 6.28
N PRO A 535 3.04 15.50 5.09
CA PRO A 535 2.50 14.16 4.96
C PRO A 535 3.17 13.21 5.99
N PRO A 536 2.49 12.16 6.46
CA PRO A 536 2.91 11.40 7.63
C PRO A 536 4.11 10.51 7.32
N VAL A 537 5.33 11.07 7.32
CA VAL A 537 6.54 10.28 7.49
C VAL A 537 7.64 11.06 8.22
N THR A 538 7.96 10.66 9.45
CA THR A 538 9.31 10.66 10.08
C THR A 538 9.25 9.71 11.28
N PRO A 539 10.29 8.91 11.63
CA PRO A 539 11.59 9.40 12.19
C PRO A 539 12.83 8.48 11.85
N PRO A 540 14.10 8.61 12.39
CA PRO A 540 14.58 9.38 13.58
C PRO A 540 16.03 10.04 13.62
N VAL A 541 16.28 10.81 14.72
CA VAL A 541 17.55 11.24 15.44
C VAL A 541 18.42 12.41 14.87
N THR A 542 18.58 13.56 15.56
CA THR A 542 19.67 13.91 16.53
C THR A 542 19.28 15.00 17.59
N PRO A 543 20.03 15.21 18.71
CA PRO A 543 19.52 15.77 19.99
C PRO A 543 19.65 17.31 20.16
N PRO A 544 18.83 17.98 21.03
CA PRO A 544 18.82 19.44 21.17
C PRO A 544 19.49 19.98 22.44
N VAL A 545 20.04 21.20 22.33
CA VAL A 545 20.25 22.13 23.46
C VAL A 545 18.89 22.69 23.90
N THR A 546 18.61 22.71 25.21
CA THR A 546 17.26 22.82 25.81
C THR A 546 16.75 24.26 26.04
N PRO A 547 15.60 24.66 25.47
CA PRO A 547 14.72 25.73 25.98
C PRO A 547 13.60 25.15 26.89
N PRO A 548 12.86 25.96 27.66
CA PRO A 548 11.93 25.48 28.69
C PRO A 548 10.79 24.61 28.15
N ALA A 549 10.45 23.55 28.90
CA ALA A 549 9.48 22.52 28.51
C ALA A 549 8.05 23.08 28.40
N ASN A 550 7.55 23.16 27.17
CA ASN A 550 6.17 23.47 26.84
C ASN A 550 5.29 22.20 26.87
N CYS A 551 3.97 22.39 27.06
CA CYS A 551 3.01 21.31 26.86
C CYS A 551 3.04 20.88 25.39
N GLN A 552 3.46 19.65 25.15
CA GLN A 552 3.54 19.04 23.83
C GLN A 552 2.38 18.05 23.73
N ARG A 553 1.47 18.32 22.80
CA ARG A 553 0.31 17.47 22.55
C ARG A 553 0.70 16.36 21.57
N ALA A 554 0.30 15.12 21.83
CA ALA A 554 0.73 13.99 20.99
C ALA A 554 -0.40 13.01 20.69
N ALA A 555 -0.34 12.42 19.49
CA ALA A 555 -1.34 11.47 19.00
C ALA A 555 -1.59 10.37 20.06
N PRO A 556 -2.84 10.17 20.51
CA PRO A 556 -3.13 9.16 21.51
C PRO A 556 -2.86 7.78 20.91
N THR A 557 -2.31 6.86 21.70
CA THR A 557 -2.23 5.47 21.26
C THR A 557 -3.60 4.83 21.44
N VAL A 558 -4.20 4.36 20.35
CA VAL A 558 -5.49 3.69 20.38
C VAL A 558 -5.29 2.24 19.96
N THR A 559 -5.86 1.31 20.72
CA THR A 559 -5.93 -0.10 20.32
C THR A 559 -7.33 -0.64 20.48
N LEU A 560 -7.73 -1.54 19.59
CA LEU A 560 -9.03 -2.20 19.63
C LEU A 560 -8.80 -3.70 19.57
N ALA A 561 -9.04 -4.40 20.68
CA ALA A 561 -8.78 -5.83 20.80
C ALA A 561 -10.07 -6.57 21.19
N GLY A 562 -10.36 -7.70 20.53
CA GLY A 562 -11.56 -8.48 20.81
C GLY A 562 -11.39 -9.95 20.41
N PRO A 563 -12.49 -10.69 20.24
CA PRO A 563 -12.46 -12.12 19.94
C PRO A 563 -11.73 -12.41 18.63
N SER A 564 -10.84 -13.41 18.64
CA SER A 564 -10.14 -13.91 17.44
C SER A 564 -10.86 -15.09 16.78
N SER A 565 -11.85 -15.69 17.45
CA SER A 565 -12.61 -16.83 16.95
C SER A 565 -13.81 -16.39 16.10
N ALA A 566 -14.10 -17.17 15.06
CA ALA A 566 -15.28 -16.97 14.25
C ALA A 566 -16.55 -17.27 15.06
N MET A 567 -17.55 -16.39 14.97
CA MET A 567 -18.80 -16.48 15.72
C MET A 567 -19.97 -16.66 14.78
N LYS A 568 -21.04 -17.29 15.25
CA LYS A 568 -22.28 -17.41 14.48
C LYS A 568 -22.86 -16.01 14.17
N ALA A 569 -23.45 -15.86 12.99
CA ALA A 569 -24.23 -14.66 12.65
C ALA A 569 -25.32 -14.39 13.71
N GLY A 570 -25.52 -13.13 14.09
CA GLY A 570 -26.39 -12.73 15.20
C GLY A 570 -25.71 -12.61 16.57
N THR A 571 -24.46 -13.04 16.71
CA THR A 571 -23.73 -12.98 17.99
C THR A 571 -23.31 -11.54 18.34
N LYS A 572 -23.34 -11.19 19.62
CA LYS A 572 -22.74 -9.95 20.16
C LYS A 572 -21.27 -10.22 20.52
N ALA A 573 -20.35 -9.47 19.94
CA ALA A 573 -18.93 -9.49 20.24
C ALA A 573 -18.52 -8.20 20.98
N GLU A 574 -17.56 -8.31 21.90
CA GLU A 574 -17.10 -7.19 22.71
C GLU A 574 -15.61 -6.93 22.47
N TYR A 575 -15.29 -5.70 22.08
CA TYR A 575 -13.93 -5.26 21.80
C TYR A 575 -13.51 -4.21 22.83
N THR A 576 -12.38 -4.43 23.48
CA THR A 576 -11.77 -3.48 24.40
C THR A 576 -11.05 -2.41 23.57
N LEU A 577 -11.54 -1.18 23.66
CA LEU A 577 -10.88 0.02 23.17
C LEU A 577 -9.99 0.56 24.29
N SER A 578 -8.68 0.67 24.03
CA SER A 578 -7.71 1.30 24.93
C SER A 578 -7.23 2.60 24.31
N VAL A 579 -7.24 3.69 25.08
CA VAL A 579 -6.79 5.01 24.65
C VAL A 579 -5.74 5.50 25.64
N ARG A 580 -4.52 5.74 25.17
CA ARG A 580 -3.44 6.38 25.95
C ARG A 580 -3.31 7.83 25.53
N ASN A 581 -3.36 8.74 26.49
CA ASN A 581 -2.98 10.13 26.26
C ASN A 581 -1.44 10.21 26.22
N ASN A 582 -0.86 10.56 25.07
CA ASN A 582 0.59 10.65 24.90
C ASN A 582 1.15 12.06 25.13
N ASP A 583 0.33 13.00 25.58
CA ASP A 583 0.76 14.33 25.99
C ASP A 583 1.92 14.29 26.97
N THR A 584 2.78 15.32 26.92
CA THR A 584 3.80 15.49 27.97
C THR A 584 3.16 15.80 29.31
N SER A 585 3.85 15.44 30.40
CA SER A 585 3.35 15.59 31.77
C SER A 585 3.01 17.03 32.18
N VAL A 586 3.49 18.02 31.41
CA VAL A 586 3.22 19.45 31.60
C VAL A 586 1.80 19.82 31.13
N CYS A 587 1.16 18.99 30.31
CA CYS A 587 -0.19 19.22 29.81
C CYS A 587 -1.28 18.92 30.86
N THR A 588 -2.49 19.45 30.64
CA THR A 588 -3.68 19.08 31.41
C THR A 588 -4.35 17.83 30.81
N SER A 589 -5.17 17.13 31.62
CA SER A 589 -5.99 16.00 31.17
C SER A 589 -6.87 16.36 29.98
N THR A 590 -6.96 15.42 29.04
CA THR A 590 -7.69 15.59 27.79
C THR A 590 -8.97 14.75 27.81
N SER A 591 -10.09 15.34 27.40
CA SER A 591 -11.33 14.61 27.11
C SER A 591 -11.36 14.17 25.64
N PHE A 592 -11.10 12.89 25.39
CA PHE A 592 -11.19 12.28 24.06
C PHE A 592 -12.63 11.87 23.77
N LYS A 593 -13.26 12.45 22.74
CA LYS A 593 -14.50 11.96 22.13
C LYS A 593 -14.20 10.69 21.35
N LEU A 594 -15.14 9.75 21.36
CA LEU A 594 -15.01 8.47 20.69
C LEU A 594 -16.05 8.34 19.58
N ALA A 595 -15.65 7.74 18.47
CA ALA A 595 -16.51 7.37 17.36
C ALA A 595 -16.28 5.90 17.01
N ARG A 596 -17.28 5.26 16.39
CA ARG A 596 -17.20 3.85 15.97
C ARG A 596 -17.69 3.68 14.54
N THR A 597 -17.15 2.67 13.87
CA THR A 597 -17.60 2.22 12.55
C THR A 597 -17.84 0.72 12.60
N VAL A 598 -19.00 0.29 12.10
CA VAL A 598 -19.37 -1.12 11.93
C VAL A 598 -19.96 -1.30 10.53
N ALA A 599 -19.99 -2.53 10.02
CA ALA A 599 -20.57 -2.83 8.71
C ALA A 599 -22.04 -2.37 8.60
N SER A 600 -22.47 -1.98 7.39
CA SER A 600 -23.85 -1.52 7.15
C SER A 600 -24.88 -2.57 7.60
N GLY A 601 -25.88 -2.13 8.36
CA GLY A 601 -26.91 -3.00 8.95
C GLY A 601 -26.52 -3.69 10.26
N TRP A 602 -25.31 -3.46 10.80
CA TRP A 602 -24.87 -4.02 12.07
C TRP A 602 -25.10 -3.05 13.23
N ASN A 603 -25.28 -3.58 14.44
CA ASN A 603 -25.39 -2.77 15.64
C ASN A 603 -24.03 -2.60 16.33
N GLY A 604 -23.74 -1.38 16.79
CA GLY A 604 -22.56 -1.10 17.61
C GLY A 604 -22.91 -0.18 18.78
N THR A 605 -22.25 -0.33 19.92
CA THR A 605 -22.41 0.58 21.07
C THR A 605 -21.04 0.88 21.68
N LEU A 606 -20.74 2.17 21.84
CA LEU A 606 -19.47 2.68 22.39
C LEU A 606 -19.77 3.92 23.24
N ALA A 607 -18.98 4.15 24.30
CA ALA A 607 -19.05 5.38 25.09
C ALA A 607 -18.77 6.62 24.22
N SER A 608 -19.28 7.79 24.61
CA SER A 608 -19.10 9.03 23.83
C SER A 608 -17.76 9.71 24.06
N SER A 609 -17.14 9.53 25.25
CA SER A 609 -15.85 10.14 25.58
C SER A 609 -15.12 9.48 26.76
N LEU A 610 -13.81 9.71 26.86
CA LEU A 610 -12.93 9.36 27.97
C LEU A 610 -12.07 10.56 28.38
N ALA A 611 -12.00 10.87 29.68
CA ALA A 611 -11.09 11.88 30.22
C ALA A 611 -9.80 11.22 30.72
N ILE A 612 -8.65 11.61 30.18
CA ILE A 612 -7.38 10.91 30.37
C ILE A 612 -6.24 11.90 30.63
N ALA A 613 -5.58 11.75 31.79
CA ALA A 613 -4.40 12.53 32.13
C ALA A 613 -3.19 12.18 31.24
N PRO A 614 -2.26 13.12 30.98
CA PRO A 614 -1.06 12.87 30.18
C PRO A 614 -0.29 11.62 30.64
N GLY A 615 0.16 10.81 29.70
CA GLY A 615 0.84 9.55 29.92
C GLY A 615 -0.02 8.39 30.44
N LYS A 616 -1.30 8.62 30.79
CA LYS A 616 -2.22 7.59 31.30
C LYS A 616 -3.04 6.95 30.18
N THR A 617 -3.62 5.79 30.51
CA THR A 617 -4.48 5.01 29.62
C THR A 617 -5.84 4.81 30.28
N ALA A 618 -6.91 4.96 29.50
CA ALA A 618 -8.26 4.57 29.88
C ALA A 618 -8.83 3.58 28.85
N THR A 619 -9.77 2.74 29.28
CA THR A 619 -10.40 1.73 28.42
C THR A 619 -11.92 1.85 28.43
N THR A 620 -12.56 1.41 27.34
CA THR A 620 -14.01 1.24 27.23
C THR A 620 -14.32 0.09 26.27
N THR A 621 -15.56 -0.40 26.25
CA THR A 621 -15.97 -1.50 25.38
C THR A 621 -16.74 -1.00 24.16
N LEU A 622 -16.32 -1.42 22.96
CA LEU A 622 -17.12 -1.41 21.73
C LEU A 622 -17.83 -2.75 21.59
N ALA A 623 -19.15 -2.78 21.80
CA ALA A 623 -19.96 -3.97 21.58
C ALA A 623 -20.56 -3.95 20.16
N VAL A 624 -20.37 -5.02 19.38
CA VAL A 624 -20.81 -5.15 17.98
C VAL A 624 -21.68 -6.38 17.82
N THR A 625 -22.84 -6.26 17.17
CA THR A 625 -23.74 -7.39 16.87
C THR A 625 -24.01 -7.47 15.38
N SER A 626 -23.72 -8.63 14.79
CA SER A 626 -24.01 -8.91 13.38
C SER A 626 -25.50 -9.21 13.14
N PRO A 627 -26.06 -8.95 11.94
CA PRO A 627 -27.34 -9.49 11.54
C PRO A 627 -27.33 -11.02 11.54
N THR A 628 -28.45 -11.65 11.85
CA THR A 628 -28.60 -13.12 11.79
C THR A 628 -28.42 -13.70 10.38
N ALA A 629 -28.59 -12.87 9.35
CA ALA A 629 -28.38 -13.20 7.94
C ALA A 629 -26.97 -12.82 7.42
N ALA A 630 -26.06 -12.36 8.28
CA ALA A 630 -24.70 -12.03 7.87
C ALA A 630 -24.01 -13.26 7.26
N LYS A 631 -23.37 -13.07 6.09
CA LYS A 631 -22.66 -14.14 5.40
C LYS A 631 -21.38 -14.49 6.15
N ALA A 632 -20.88 -15.70 5.91
CA ALA A 632 -19.55 -16.09 6.37
C ALA A 632 -18.50 -15.12 5.84
N GLY A 633 -17.59 -14.66 6.69
CA GLY A 633 -16.55 -13.72 6.27
C GLY A 633 -16.10 -12.80 7.39
N SER A 634 -15.10 -11.99 7.05
CA SER A 634 -14.48 -11.00 7.93
C SER A 634 -15.07 -9.63 7.64
N TYR A 635 -15.56 -8.96 8.68
CA TYR A 635 -16.16 -7.63 8.61
C TYR A 635 -15.34 -6.66 9.44
N GLY A 636 -14.85 -5.59 8.80
CA GLY A 636 -14.08 -4.55 9.48
C GLY A 636 -14.94 -3.78 10.49
N ILE A 637 -14.36 -3.54 11.66
CA ILE A 637 -14.90 -2.63 12.67
C ILE A 637 -13.80 -1.65 13.08
N GLY A 638 -14.20 -0.43 13.48
CA GLY A 638 -13.26 0.61 13.83
C GLY A 638 -13.72 1.42 15.03
N ALA A 639 -12.76 1.99 15.74
CA ALA A 639 -12.97 3.00 16.76
C ALA A 639 -12.00 4.17 16.51
N GLY A 640 -12.53 5.39 16.47
CA GLY A 640 -11.76 6.62 16.36
C GLY A 640 -11.84 7.42 17.65
N VAL A 641 -10.78 8.16 17.96
CA VAL A 641 -10.74 9.12 19.05
C VAL A 641 -10.41 10.50 18.50
N SER A 642 -10.96 11.55 19.10
CA SER A 642 -10.65 12.95 18.80
C SER A 642 -10.77 13.79 20.07
N SER A 643 -10.21 14.99 20.14
CA SER A 643 -10.49 15.92 21.23
C SER A 643 -10.55 17.36 20.72
N ALA A 644 -10.83 18.32 21.61
CA ALA A 644 -10.80 19.75 21.28
C ALA A 644 -9.40 20.25 20.86
N VAL A 645 -8.35 19.47 21.09
CA VAL A 645 -6.96 19.78 20.67
C VAL A 645 -6.73 19.51 19.16
N GLY A 646 -7.68 18.87 18.47
CA GLY A 646 -7.59 18.64 17.03
C GLY A 646 -6.74 17.43 16.65
N GLN A 647 -6.03 17.49 15.51
CA GLN A 647 -5.32 16.32 14.92
C GLN A 647 -4.28 15.69 15.85
N ALA A 648 -3.61 16.48 16.69
CA ALA A 648 -2.68 15.96 17.68
C ALA A 648 -3.35 14.98 18.64
N HIS A 649 -4.68 14.99 18.76
CA HIS A 649 -5.47 14.06 19.55
C HIS A 649 -6.42 13.18 18.74
N THR A 650 -6.10 12.96 17.46
CA THR A 650 -6.82 12.00 16.63
C THR A 650 -6.01 10.73 16.42
N ALA A 651 -6.65 9.60 16.63
CA ALA A 651 -6.14 8.29 16.27
C ALA A 651 -7.29 7.33 16.08
N SER A 652 -7.05 6.21 15.43
CA SER A 652 -8.05 5.16 15.30
C SER A 652 -7.41 3.79 15.44
N ALA A 653 -8.23 2.80 15.75
CA ALA A 653 -7.85 1.40 15.71
C ALA A 653 -8.98 0.61 15.05
N SER A 654 -8.60 -0.42 14.31
CA SER A 654 -9.53 -1.35 13.69
C SER A 654 -9.37 -2.74 14.29
N ALA A 655 -10.44 -3.52 14.18
CA ALA A 655 -10.46 -4.94 14.46
C ALA A 655 -11.38 -5.63 13.45
N THR A 656 -11.45 -6.95 13.52
CA THR A 656 -12.29 -7.75 12.65
C THR A 656 -13.37 -8.46 13.46
N TYR A 657 -14.60 -8.44 12.97
CA TYR A 657 -15.64 -9.37 13.37
C TYR A 657 -15.72 -10.49 12.33
N THR A 658 -15.48 -11.73 12.75
CA THR A 658 -15.52 -12.89 11.86
C THR A 658 -16.82 -13.68 12.04
N VAL A 659 -17.62 -13.77 10.99
CA VAL A 659 -18.82 -14.62 10.94
C VAL A 659 -18.41 -16.00 10.44
N SER A 660 -18.69 -17.04 11.23
CA SER A 660 -18.39 -18.44 10.88
C SER A 660 -19.19 -18.89 9.65
N ALA A 661 -18.56 -19.67 8.77
CA ALA A 661 -19.26 -20.38 7.72
C ALA A 661 -20.35 -21.29 8.30
N ALA A 662 -21.55 -21.27 7.69
CA ALA A 662 -22.51 -22.31 7.93
C ALA A 662 -21.82 -23.64 7.58
N SER A 663 -21.74 -24.56 8.54
CA SER A 663 -21.04 -25.82 8.37
C SER A 663 -21.58 -26.57 7.15
N VAL A 664 -20.79 -26.64 6.08
CA VAL A 664 -21.00 -27.59 4.99
C VAL A 664 -20.50 -28.95 5.51
N PRO A 665 -21.31 -30.03 5.44
CA PRO A 665 -20.86 -31.33 5.91
C PRO A 665 -19.68 -31.80 5.04
N THR A 666 -18.60 -32.24 5.69
CA THR A 666 -17.43 -32.84 5.05
C THR A 666 -17.78 -34.17 4.34
N PRO A 667 -17.05 -34.58 3.28
CA PRO A 667 -17.26 -35.88 2.63
C PRO A 667 -17.01 -37.03 3.61
N PRO A 668 -17.76 -38.14 3.52
CA PRO A 668 -17.78 -39.12 4.58
C PRO A 668 -16.61 -40.10 4.48
N VAL A 669 -15.95 -40.33 5.61
CA VAL A 669 -15.02 -41.46 5.83
C VAL A 669 -15.78 -42.77 5.58
N ALA A 670 -15.15 -43.72 4.89
CA ALA A 670 -15.75 -45.02 4.57
C ALA A 670 -16.35 -45.69 5.83
N GLY A 671 -17.64 -46.04 5.76
CA GLY A 671 -18.40 -46.64 6.86
C GLY A 671 -19.36 -45.68 7.60
N SER A 672 -19.31 -44.38 7.33
CA SER A 672 -20.19 -43.41 7.99
C SER A 672 -21.63 -43.41 7.45
N PHE A 673 -22.59 -43.22 8.38
CA PHE A 673 -24.01 -43.07 8.10
C PHE A 673 -24.30 -41.63 7.67
N THR A 674 -24.75 -41.44 6.43
CA THR A 674 -24.82 -40.13 5.78
C THR A 674 -26.17 -39.92 5.14
N GLN A 675 -26.52 -38.64 4.98
CA GLN A 675 -27.76 -38.24 4.32
C GLN A 675 -27.54 -37.00 3.46
N THR A 676 -28.23 -36.94 2.33
CA THR A 676 -28.51 -35.69 1.61
C THR A 676 -30.02 -35.41 1.59
N VAL A 677 -30.41 -34.15 1.44
CA VAL A 677 -31.80 -33.75 1.22
C VAL A 677 -31.88 -32.71 0.11
N THR A 678 -32.86 -32.86 -0.77
CA THR A 678 -33.18 -31.91 -1.83
C THR A 678 -34.67 -31.58 -1.83
N VAL A 679 -35.02 -30.49 -2.52
CA VAL A 679 -36.38 -30.09 -2.84
C VAL A 679 -36.52 -30.04 -4.37
N ASP A 680 -37.72 -30.28 -4.89
CA ASP A 680 -37.95 -30.37 -6.33
C ASP A 680 -37.83 -29.03 -7.07
N LYS A 681 -38.01 -27.91 -6.38
CA LYS A 681 -37.82 -26.55 -6.88
C LYS A 681 -37.23 -25.65 -5.77
N THR A 682 -36.63 -24.54 -6.16
CA THR A 682 -36.09 -23.55 -5.22
C THR A 682 -37.05 -22.39 -4.96
N VAL A 683 -38.04 -22.20 -5.84
CA VAL A 683 -39.12 -21.20 -5.72
C VAL A 683 -40.46 -21.86 -6.05
N TYR A 684 -41.46 -21.60 -5.22
CA TYR A 684 -42.82 -22.11 -5.36
C TYR A 684 -43.82 -20.96 -5.31
N ASN A 685 -44.97 -21.13 -5.94
CA ASN A 685 -46.08 -20.21 -5.75
C ASN A 685 -46.90 -20.61 -4.52
N ARG A 686 -47.59 -19.65 -3.91
CA ARG A 686 -48.54 -19.91 -2.83
C ARG A 686 -49.53 -21.04 -3.16
N GLY A 687 -49.68 -21.99 -2.23
CA GLY A 687 -50.54 -23.16 -2.40
C GLY A 687 -49.92 -24.34 -3.15
N ASP A 688 -48.70 -24.19 -3.68
CA ASP A 688 -47.97 -25.29 -4.31
C ASP A 688 -47.63 -26.40 -3.29
N ARG A 689 -47.31 -27.59 -3.83
CA ARG A 689 -46.83 -28.72 -3.04
C ARG A 689 -45.34 -28.93 -3.25
N VAL A 690 -44.59 -28.87 -2.16
CA VAL A 690 -43.15 -29.13 -2.12
C VAL A 690 -42.93 -30.62 -1.95
N THR A 691 -42.09 -31.21 -2.80
CA THR A 691 -41.58 -32.57 -2.65
C THR A 691 -40.15 -32.50 -2.15
N MET A 692 -39.92 -33.05 -0.96
CA MET A 692 -38.61 -33.18 -0.34
C MET A 692 -38.11 -34.62 -0.50
N THR A 693 -36.88 -34.78 -0.97
CA THR A 693 -36.27 -36.09 -1.21
C THR A 693 -35.01 -36.20 -0.37
N ALA A 694 -34.99 -37.16 0.56
CA ALA A 694 -33.80 -37.53 1.30
C ALA A 694 -33.18 -38.79 0.70
N ARG A 695 -31.84 -38.86 0.65
CA ARG A 695 -31.08 -40.07 0.32
C ARG A 695 -30.19 -40.44 1.48
N VAL A 696 -30.31 -41.67 2.00
CA VAL A 696 -29.58 -42.16 3.18
C VAL A 696 -28.69 -43.33 2.79
N LEU A 697 -27.40 -43.22 3.11
CA LEU A 697 -26.37 -44.22 2.81
C LEU A 697 -25.58 -44.58 4.06
N LYS A 698 -25.03 -45.79 4.12
CA LYS A 698 -23.96 -46.17 5.04
C LYS A 698 -22.73 -46.51 4.21
N GLY A 699 -21.70 -45.68 4.26
CA GLY A 699 -20.69 -45.64 3.20
C GLY A 699 -21.36 -45.36 1.84
N SER A 700 -21.17 -46.25 0.86
CA SER A 700 -21.81 -46.16 -0.46
C SER A 700 -23.11 -46.98 -0.57
N THR A 701 -23.48 -47.76 0.44
CA THR A 701 -24.62 -48.67 0.39
C THR A 701 -25.93 -47.98 0.83
N PRO A 702 -27.02 -48.05 0.03
CA PRO A 702 -28.30 -47.50 0.44
C PRO A 702 -28.90 -48.16 1.67
N VAL A 703 -29.41 -47.36 2.61
CA VAL A 703 -30.03 -47.87 3.83
C VAL A 703 -31.54 -47.96 3.63
N ARG A 704 -32.09 -49.18 3.65
CA ARG A 704 -33.54 -49.43 3.58
C ARG A 704 -34.18 -49.29 4.96
N GLY A 705 -35.36 -48.65 5.02
CA GLY A 705 -36.17 -48.56 6.24
C GLY A 705 -35.67 -47.56 7.28
N ALA A 706 -34.70 -46.69 6.95
CA ALA A 706 -34.33 -45.57 7.81
C ALA A 706 -35.50 -44.60 7.93
N ARG A 707 -35.79 -44.16 9.17
CA ARG A 707 -36.87 -43.20 9.43
C ARG A 707 -36.35 -41.79 9.21
N VAL A 708 -36.99 -41.06 8.30
CA VAL A 708 -36.64 -39.68 7.96
C VAL A 708 -37.75 -38.74 8.41
N ILE A 709 -37.39 -37.71 9.18
CA ILE A 709 -38.29 -36.62 9.57
C ILE A 709 -37.82 -35.32 8.91
N PHE A 710 -38.65 -34.74 8.06
CA PHE A 710 -38.47 -33.41 7.51
C PHE A 710 -39.14 -32.39 8.44
N ASN A 711 -38.34 -31.59 9.13
CA ASN A 711 -38.75 -30.43 9.90
C ASN A 711 -38.64 -29.18 9.01
N VAL A 712 -39.78 -28.68 8.53
CA VAL A 712 -39.84 -27.51 7.64
C VAL A 712 -40.23 -26.28 8.44
N THR A 713 -39.30 -25.35 8.63
CA THR A 713 -39.54 -24.06 9.28
C THR A 713 -40.07 -23.08 8.25
N ARG A 714 -41.24 -22.52 8.55
CA ARG A 714 -41.93 -21.51 7.73
C ARG A 714 -41.38 -20.10 7.98
N PRO A 715 -41.63 -19.12 7.10
CA PRO A 715 -41.22 -17.72 7.30
C PRO A 715 -41.71 -17.12 8.64
N ASN A 716 -42.90 -17.53 9.09
CA ASN A 716 -43.47 -17.12 10.38
C ASN A 716 -42.93 -17.89 11.60
N GLY A 717 -41.90 -18.70 11.42
CA GLY A 717 -41.25 -19.48 12.48
C GLY A 717 -41.96 -20.77 12.90
N ARG A 718 -43.17 -21.06 12.38
CA ARG A 718 -43.86 -22.34 12.66
C ARG A 718 -43.16 -23.50 11.96
N ILE A 719 -43.13 -24.67 12.59
CA ILE A 719 -42.48 -25.86 12.04
C ILE A 719 -43.54 -26.90 11.64
N ALA A 720 -43.52 -27.32 10.38
CA ALA A 720 -44.28 -28.47 9.90
C ALA A 720 -43.39 -29.72 9.86
N LYS A 721 -43.91 -30.87 10.31
CA LYS A 721 -43.16 -32.14 10.32
C LYS A 721 -43.77 -33.12 9.32
N VAL A 722 -42.92 -33.70 8.47
CA VAL A 722 -43.31 -34.76 7.52
C VAL A 722 -42.40 -35.96 7.75
N ALA A 723 -42.96 -37.15 7.94
CA ALA A 723 -42.18 -38.37 8.15
C ALA A 723 -42.29 -39.31 6.95
N ALA A 724 -41.18 -39.96 6.60
CA ALA A 724 -41.11 -40.98 5.56
C ALA A 724 -40.08 -42.07 5.93
N LEU A 725 -40.16 -43.23 5.28
CA LEU A 725 -39.17 -44.30 5.38
C LEU A 725 -38.39 -44.40 4.08
N THR A 726 -37.11 -44.76 4.16
CA THR A 726 -36.31 -44.98 2.96
C THR A 726 -36.67 -46.29 2.25
N SER A 727 -36.73 -46.24 0.92
CA SER A 727 -36.91 -47.39 0.03
C SER A 727 -35.68 -48.31 0.03
N ALA A 728 -35.74 -49.40 -0.74
CA ALA A 728 -34.59 -50.27 -0.97
C ALA A 728 -33.40 -49.55 -1.66
N SER A 729 -33.67 -48.46 -2.40
CA SER A 729 -32.65 -47.60 -3.01
C SER A 729 -32.18 -46.46 -2.09
N GLY A 730 -32.60 -46.45 -0.82
CA GLY A 730 -32.16 -45.50 0.20
C GLY A 730 -32.84 -44.13 0.14
N TYR A 731 -33.93 -43.98 -0.63
CA TYR A 731 -34.63 -42.70 -0.78
C TYR A 731 -35.91 -42.62 0.03
N ALA A 732 -36.13 -41.49 0.71
CA ALA A 732 -37.38 -41.17 1.39
C ALA A 732 -37.96 -39.87 0.83
N ASN A 733 -39.26 -39.86 0.49
CA ASN A 733 -39.93 -38.70 -0.10
C ASN A 733 -41.00 -38.16 0.84
N GLY A 734 -40.88 -36.90 1.24
CA GLY A 734 -41.87 -36.16 2.01
C GLY A 734 -42.57 -35.12 1.15
N ARG A 735 -43.86 -34.86 1.40
CA ARG A 735 -44.62 -33.80 0.70
C ARG A 735 -45.23 -32.83 1.69
N LEU A 736 -45.10 -31.54 1.43
CA LEU A 736 -45.71 -30.46 2.21
C LEU A 736 -46.49 -29.53 1.29
N SER A 737 -47.74 -29.23 1.63
CA SER A 737 -48.53 -28.23 0.91
C SER A 737 -48.32 -26.87 1.55
N LEU A 738 -48.00 -25.85 0.75
CA LEU A 738 -47.75 -24.49 1.22
C LEU A 738 -49.07 -23.75 1.51
N GLY A 739 -49.02 -22.83 2.45
CA GLY A 739 -50.16 -21.96 2.73
C GLY A 739 -50.38 -20.94 1.62
N ARG A 740 -51.59 -20.38 1.57
CA ARG A 740 -51.96 -19.29 0.63
C ARG A 740 -51.92 -17.91 1.28
N ALA A 741 -51.72 -17.84 2.59
CA ALA A 741 -51.68 -16.59 3.33
C ALA A 741 -50.39 -15.82 3.04
N ALA A 742 -50.43 -14.49 3.15
CA ALA A 742 -49.25 -13.64 3.00
C ALA A 742 -48.15 -13.99 4.04
N SER A 743 -48.54 -14.47 5.22
CA SER A 743 -47.61 -14.95 6.26
C SER A 743 -46.82 -16.21 5.90
N ASP A 744 -47.20 -16.90 4.83
CA ASP A 744 -46.51 -18.08 4.29
C ASP A 744 -45.62 -17.70 3.08
N VAL A 745 -45.49 -16.41 2.72
CA VAL A 745 -44.56 -15.92 1.69
C VAL A 745 -43.19 -15.64 2.32
N GLY A 746 -42.13 -16.02 1.62
CA GLY A 746 -40.75 -15.83 2.06
C GLY A 746 -39.95 -17.13 2.13
N SER A 747 -38.85 -17.11 2.87
CA SER A 747 -37.89 -18.22 2.92
C SER A 747 -38.32 -19.33 3.88
N TYR A 748 -38.20 -20.56 3.42
CA TYR A 748 -38.40 -21.78 4.19
C TYR A 748 -37.08 -22.52 4.37
N SER A 749 -36.88 -23.12 5.54
CA SER A 749 -35.75 -24.02 5.79
C SER A 749 -36.23 -25.44 6.10
N VAL A 750 -35.56 -26.43 5.53
CA VAL A 750 -35.82 -27.85 5.73
C VAL A 750 -34.64 -28.44 6.48
N ARG A 751 -34.88 -28.96 7.68
CA ARG A 751 -33.96 -29.88 8.37
C ARG A 751 -34.53 -31.28 8.25
N SER A 752 -33.78 -32.20 7.64
CA SER A 752 -34.16 -33.59 7.53
C SER A 752 -33.30 -34.44 8.45
N ASP A 753 -33.90 -35.19 9.35
CA ASP A 753 -33.21 -36.07 10.31
C ASP A 753 -33.52 -37.53 9.95
N ALA A 754 -32.51 -38.29 9.53
CA ALA A 754 -32.61 -39.74 9.29
C ALA A 754 -32.05 -40.54 10.46
N THR A 755 -32.80 -41.56 10.89
CA THR A 755 -32.39 -42.47 11.96
C THR A 755 -32.51 -43.93 11.51
N SER A 756 -31.46 -44.73 11.75
CA SER A 756 -31.48 -46.20 11.58
C SER A 756 -30.58 -46.86 12.62
N GLN A 757 -31.05 -47.92 13.28
CA GLN A 757 -30.28 -48.73 14.25
C GLN A 757 -29.41 -47.90 15.24
N ARG A 758 -30.01 -46.84 15.83
CA ARG A 758 -29.40 -45.87 16.78
C ARG A 758 -28.43 -44.83 16.21
N GLU A 759 -28.14 -44.85 14.92
CA GLU A 759 -27.40 -43.77 14.24
C GLU A 759 -28.39 -42.72 13.74
N THR A 760 -28.09 -41.43 13.95
CA THR A 760 -28.88 -40.30 13.44
C THR A 760 -28.00 -39.30 12.74
N VAL A 761 -28.40 -38.86 11.54
CA VAL A 761 -27.73 -37.83 10.75
C VAL A 761 -28.75 -36.80 10.27
N SER A 762 -28.32 -35.55 10.14
CA SER A 762 -29.17 -34.46 9.68
C SER A 762 -28.63 -33.85 8.39
N ALA A 763 -29.51 -33.49 7.47
CA ALA A 763 -29.21 -32.74 6.25
C ALA A 763 -30.15 -31.54 6.11
N TYR A 764 -29.74 -30.51 5.37
CA TYR A 764 -30.47 -29.25 5.24
C TYR A 764 -30.71 -28.86 3.78
N ALA A 765 -31.86 -28.27 3.50
CA ALA A 765 -32.21 -27.62 2.24
C ALA A 765 -33.03 -26.36 2.50
N ASN A 766 -33.13 -25.45 1.52
CA ASN A 766 -33.94 -24.25 1.61
C ASN A 766 -34.72 -24.04 0.31
N PHE A 767 -35.87 -23.37 0.40
CA PHE A 767 -36.64 -22.88 -0.74
C PHE A 767 -37.39 -21.60 -0.38
N ALA A 768 -37.97 -20.92 -1.36
CA ALA A 768 -38.82 -19.76 -1.13
C ALA A 768 -40.23 -19.98 -1.70
N ALA A 769 -41.21 -19.30 -1.10
CA ALA A 769 -42.55 -19.19 -1.66
C ALA A 769 -42.90 -17.73 -1.96
N GLN A 770 -43.56 -17.48 -3.09
CA GLN A 770 -44.03 -16.16 -3.54
C GLN A 770 -45.54 -16.14 -3.81
#